data_AF-A0A5M6D5U9-F1
#
_entry.id   AF-A0A5M6D5U9-F1
#
_cell.length_a   1.000
_cell.length_b   1.000
_cell.length_c   1.000
_cell.angle_alpha   90.00
_cell.angle_beta   90.00
_cell.angle_gamma   90.00
#
_symmetry.space_group_name_H-M   'P 1'
#
loop_
_entity.id
_entity.type
_entity.pdbx_description
1 polymer ?
#
loop_
_entity_poly.entity_id
_entity_poly.type
_entity_poly.pdbx_seq_one_letter_code
_entity_poly.pdbx_strand_id
1 'polypeptide(L)'
;MIRLFTVFTVLFTLVALTALLPAQALAQKFTHPGIDQTAQDLAHMKSLVLKGEQPYKDAFTRLKAAADLNYIVKPYTHVLRGPYGKPNIGGDDLAKSAQIAYNCALVWYITQDKAYADKAIEILNAWSPVLWDFDYNDAKLLAAWTGHVLCNAAEILRYTNAGWQPKEIENFSNMLMTVYYPLMRHYYPQANGNWDGAIIHSIMAMAVFTDNREMFQNAVNHYLRAPVNGSIFKYIYPSGQCQESTRDQAHVQLGLGEFAGAAQIAYTQGVDLFSVGNNRLALGYEYTASFLLGQQPQSYGKISERAKTLRDDYEAVYAHYTARGVAMPYTKMALDSIRPKANRSILTAVRVPATKAQTKSGTPKPSPIGYVAGAGVGTKFNFPENAIMVSPGQSLQQALNSAAGTGKWVVAKAGLHTLPTTLKIPSGITLAGEGLGTILFLDPASGEREALVNAANDLHDVTIRDLVVEGSNKPEPPSDPNSARSYRVGYNRGGIIFRALQEGQMKRINFTNLTVRNCTFNGVLISGAAGVNITRCDFDENGSSIVPGPKLQHNLLLTHCSDINIKDNRLDTSPHGSGIALDHCQDAVITNSEIARNAYYGVLISESQNITVKDNLIEANDHSGVMVEFLSRGSENITVSNNQIQFNDGYGVETYAVRNGKIQNNKYTGNGNQNEQQLVRADKVILMP
;
A
#
# COMPACT_ATOMS: atom_id res chain seq x y z
N MET A 1 47.18 -45.73 -68.00
CA MET A 1 47.01 -45.34 -69.41
C MET A 1 46.20 -44.04 -69.42
N ILE A 2 46.83 -42.90 -69.79
CA ILE A 2 46.24 -41.64 -70.34
C ILE A 2 45.18 -40.90 -69.46
N ARG A 3 45.55 -39.86 -68.69
CA ARG A 3 45.55 -38.39 -68.98
C ARG A 3 44.16 -37.72 -69.23
N LEU A 4 43.78 -36.78 -68.33
CA LEU A 4 43.36 -35.36 -68.52
C LEU A 4 42.77 -34.86 -67.16
N PHE A 5 43.32 -33.94 -66.34
CA PHE A 5 43.58 -32.48 -66.47
C PHE A 5 42.35 -31.72 -67.05
N THR A 6 41.71 -30.69 -66.46
CA THR A 6 42.00 -29.66 -65.41
C THR A 6 40.64 -28.95 -65.09
N VAL A 7 40.27 -28.36 -63.93
CA VAL A 7 40.50 -26.98 -63.39
C VAL A 7 39.55 -26.87 -62.14
N PHE A 8 40.01 -26.69 -60.88
CA PHE A 8 40.12 -25.42 -60.09
C PHE A 8 38.76 -24.64 -60.00
N THR A 9 38.20 -24.14 -58.88
CA THR A 9 38.70 -23.69 -57.55
C THR A 9 37.50 -23.32 -56.63
N VAL A 10 37.77 -23.20 -55.32
CA VAL A 10 37.10 -22.46 -54.23
C VAL A 10 35.89 -23.11 -53.53
N LEU A 11 36.21 -23.70 -52.39
CA LEU A 11 35.34 -23.99 -51.25
C LEU A 11 35.04 -22.66 -50.52
N PHE A 12 33.79 -22.19 -50.52
CA PHE A 12 33.31 -21.16 -49.59
C PHE A 12 32.47 -21.82 -48.50
N THR A 13 32.92 -21.64 -47.27
CA THR A 13 32.29 -22.00 -46.00
C THR A 13 30.89 -21.39 -45.90
N LEU A 14 29.86 -22.23 -45.89
CA LEU A 14 28.50 -21.84 -45.52
C LEU A 14 28.42 -21.77 -43.99
N VAL A 15 28.66 -20.58 -43.43
CA VAL A 15 28.24 -20.25 -42.06
C VAL A 15 26.71 -20.17 -42.09
N ALA A 16 26.06 -21.22 -41.57
CA ALA A 16 24.62 -21.19 -41.32
C ALA A 16 24.35 -20.17 -40.20
N LEU A 17 24.01 -18.96 -40.61
CA LEU A 17 23.50 -17.90 -39.77
C LEU A 17 22.14 -18.36 -39.21
N THR A 18 22.11 -18.98 -38.04
CA THR A 18 20.88 -19.08 -37.25
C THR A 18 20.54 -17.67 -36.80
N ALA A 19 19.70 -16.99 -37.58
CA ALA A 19 19.05 -15.76 -37.18
C ALA A 19 18.27 -16.05 -35.89
N LEU A 20 18.81 -15.58 -34.77
CA LEU A 20 18.06 -15.29 -33.56
C LEU A 20 17.02 -14.23 -33.91
N LEU A 21 15.86 -14.68 -34.39
CA LEU A 21 14.68 -13.84 -34.37
C LEU A 21 14.36 -13.63 -32.88
N PRO A 22 14.34 -12.38 -32.38
CA PRO A 22 13.74 -12.14 -31.08
C PRO A 22 12.30 -12.61 -31.19
N ALA A 23 11.85 -13.46 -30.26
CA ALA A 23 10.44 -13.69 -30.06
C ALA A 23 9.84 -12.33 -29.69
N GLN A 24 9.36 -11.58 -30.69
CA GLN A 24 8.40 -10.52 -30.45
C GLN A 24 7.23 -11.21 -29.78
N ALA A 25 7.11 -11.06 -28.47
CA ALA A 25 5.89 -11.34 -27.76
C ALA A 25 4.81 -10.51 -28.47
N LEU A 26 4.00 -11.16 -29.30
CA LEU A 26 2.80 -10.54 -29.85
C LEU A 26 1.99 -10.09 -28.65
N ALA A 27 1.89 -8.78 -28.43
CA ALA A 27 1.13 -8.22 -27.33
C ALA A 27 -0.27 -8.83 -27.35
N GLN A 28 -0.64 -9.54 -26.28
CA GLN A 28 -1.94 -10.22 -26.20
C GLN A 28 -3.05 -9.20 -26.45
N LYS A 29 -3.90 -9.43 -27.45
CA LYS A 29 -5.07 -8.56 -27.71
C LYS A 29 -6.01 -8.58 -26.50
N PHE A 30 -6.72 -7.48 -26.25
CA PHE A 30 -7.73 -7.46 -25.19
C PHE A 30 -8.85 -8.46 -25.49
N THR A 31 -9.34 -9.11 -24.44
CA THR A 31 -10.56 -9.93 -24.53
C THR A 31 -11.76 -9.00 -24.44
N HIS A 32 -12.71 -9.15 -25.35
CA HIS A 32 -13.92 -8.33 -25.44
C HIS A 32 -15.21 -9.16 -25.61
N PRO A 33 -16.27 -8.87 -24.84
CA PRO A 33 -16.23 -8.11 -23.59
C PRO A 33 -15.20 -8.69 -22.62
N GLY A 34 -14.63 -7.86 -21.75
CA GLY A 34 -13.61 -8.30 -20.80
C GLY A 34 -13.18 -7.27 -19.76
N ILE A 35 -13.96 -6.21 -19.55
CA ILE A 35 -13.82 -5.34 -18.37
C ILE A 35 -14.29 -6.13 -17.15
N ASP A 36 -15.60 -6.22 -16.90
CA ASP A 36 -16.09 -6.96 -15.73
C ASP A 36 -16.32 -8.44 -16.01
N GLN A 37 -16.73 -8.84 -17.20
CA GLN A 37 -17.13 -10.21 -17.56
C GLN A 37 -16.75 -10.53 -19.01
N THR A 38 -16.33 -11.76 -19.29
CA THR A 38 -16.14 -12.23 -20.67
C THR A 38 -17.47 -12.51 -21.36
N ALA A 39 -17.46 -12.66 -22.69
CA ALA A 39 -18.63 -13.15 -23.44
C ALA A 39 -19.20 -14.47 -22.87
N GLN A 40 -18.32 -15.38 -22.42
CA GLN A 40 -18.73 -16.66 -21.84
C GLN A 40 -19.33 -16.49 -20.44
N ASP A 41 -18.75 -15.61 -19.61
CA ASP A 41 -19.28 -15.29 -18.28
C ASP A 41 -20.66 -14.65 -18.36
N LEU A 42 -20.85 -13.69 -19.27
CA LEU A 42 -22.14 -13.08 -19.54
C LEU A 42 -23.17 -14.14 -19.95
N ALA A 43 -22.82 -15.02 -20.90
CA ALA A 43 -23.72 -16.07 -21.37
C ALA A 43 -24.10 -17.05 -20.23
N HIS A 44 -23.15 -17.37 -19.36
CA HIS A 44 -23.39 -18.20 -18.19
C HIS A 44 -24.33 -17.51 -17.19
N MET A 45 -24.08 -16.24 -16.86
CA MET A 45 -24.94 -15.41 -16.00
C MET A 45 -26.37 -15.38 -16.52
N LYS A 46 -26.54 -15.11 -17.82
CA LYS A 46 -27.86 -15.13 -18.48
C LYS A 46 -28.54 -16.49 -18.35
N SER A 47 -27.80 -17.59 -18.55
CA SER A 47 -28.36 -18.92 -18.38
C SER A 47 -28.85 -19.17 -16.95
N LEU A 48 -28.11 -18.75 -15.92
CA LEU A 48 -28.50 -18.93 -14.52
C LEU A 48 -29.79 -18.18 -14.21
N VAL A 49 -29.90 -16.93 -14.70
CA VAL A 49 -31.11 -16.12 -14.55
C VAL A 49 -32.30 -16.74 -15.26
N LEU A 50 -32.17 -17.15 -16.53
CA LEU A 50 -33.27 -17.70 -17.32
C LEU A 50 -33.75 -19.06 -16.81
N LYS A 51 -32.87 -19.85 -16.18
CA LYS A 51 -33.24 -21.10 -15.49
C LYS A 51 -33.90 -20.86 -14.13
N GLY A 52 -33.92 -19.61 -13.65
CA GLY A 52 -34.49 -19.26 -12.36
C GLY A 52 -33.65 -19.71 -11.16
N GLU A 53 -32.34 -19.90 -11.34
CA GLU A 53 -31.45 -20.33 -10.26
C GLU A 53 -31.22 -19.22 -9.23
N GLN A 54 -31.26 -19.58 -7.95
CA GLN A 54 -31.00 -18.64 -6.86
C GLN A 54 -29.50 -18.60 -6.51
N PRO A 55 -28.95 -17.42 -6.15
CA PRO A 55 -29.65 -16.14 -5.91
C PRO A 55 -29.83 -15.26 -7.16
N TYR A 56 -29.42 -15.72 -8.34
CA TYR A 56 -29.36 -14.92 -9.57
C TYR A 56 -30.71 -14.41 -10.05
N LYS A 57 -31.77 -15.23 -9.93
CA LYS A 57 -33.14 -14.85 -10.30
C LYS A 57 -33.61 -13.62 -9.52
N ASP A 58 -33.53 -13.66 -8.19
CA ASP A 58 -34.01 -12.56 -7.34
C ASP A 58 -33.15 -11.30 -7.52
N ALA A 59 -31.83 -11.48 -7.68
CA ALA A 59 -30.91 -10.40 -8.01
C ALA A 59 -31.29 -9.71 -9.33
N PHE A 60 -31.64 -10.49 -10.36
CA PHE A 60 -32.11 -9.96 -11.63
C PHE A 60 -33.46 -9.24 -11.51
N THR A 61 -34.40 -9.76 -10.73
CA THR A 61 -35.67 -9.05 -10.46
C THR A 61 -35.41 -7.67 -9.86
N ARG A 62 -34.50 -7.56 -8.88
CA ARG A 62 -34.11 -6.27 -8.29
C ARG A 62 -33.36 -5.38 -9.28
N LEU A 63 -32.47 -5.94 -10.10
CA LEU A 63 -31.74 -5.19 -11.13
C LEU A 63 -32.72 -4.60 -12.16
N LYS A 64 -33.66 -5.40 -12.66
CA LYS A 64 -34.66 -4.96 -13.64
C LYS A 64 -35.56 -3.86 -13.10
N ALA A 65 -35.95 -3.94 -11.82
CA ALA A 65 -36.69 -2.86 -11.15
C ALA A 65 -35.86 -1.57 -11.00
N ALA A 66 -34.53 -1.68 -10.89
CA ALA A 66 -33.62 -0.54 -10.82
C ALA A 66 -33.16 0.00 -12.19
N ALA A 67 -33.53 -0.66 -13.30
CA ALA A 67 -33.24 -0.24 -14.66
C ALA A 67 -34.40 0.63 -15.18
N ASP A 68 -34.36 1.92 -14.84
CA ASP A 68 -35.44 2.86 -15.12
C ASP A 68 -35.42 3.38 -16.57
N LEU A 69 -36.38 2.90 -17.39
CA LEU A 69 -36.58 3.35 -18.77
C LEU A 69 -37.17 4.76 -18.88
N ASN A 70 -37.75 5.30 -17.82
CA ASN A 70 -38.31 6.65 -17.80
C ASN A 70 -37.31 7.71 -17.32
N TYR A 71 -36.07 7.30 -17.02
CA TYR A 71 -35.02 8.21 -16.59
C TYR A 71 -34.74 9.27 -17.67
N ILE A 72 -34.77 10.54 -17.23
CA ILE A 72 -34.47 11.72 -18.05
C ILE A 72 -33.00 12.07 -17.85
N VAL A 73 -32.22 11.94 -18.92
CA VAL A 73 -30.78 12.24 -18.89
C VAL A 73 -30.56 13.75 -18.85
N LYS A 74 -29.69 14.20 -17.95
CA LYS A 74 -29.33 15.62 -17.79
C LYS A 74 -27.81 15.77 -17.89
N PRO A 75 -27.25 15.90 -19.11
CA PRO A 75 -25.82 16.09 -19.27
C PRO A 75 -25.40 17.52 -18.91
N TYR A 76 -24.17 17.67 -18.42
CA TYR A 76 -23.54 18.92 -18.04
C TYR A 76 -22.22 19.08 -18.76
N THR A 77 -21.89 20.31 -19.17
CA THR A 77 -20.58 20.62 -19.77
C THR A 77 -19.48 20.62 -18.73
N HIS A 78 -19.74 21.20 -17.56
CA HIS A 78 -18.82 21.22 -16.42
C HIS A 78 -19.44 20.45 -15.26
N VAL A 79 -18.76 19.40 -14.80
CA VAL A 79 -19.18 18.65 -13.62
C VAL A 79 -18.32 19.08 -12.43
N LEU A 80 -18.93 19.78 -11.49
CA LEU A 80 -18.22 20.41 -10.36
C LEU A 80 -18.57 19.69 -9.06
N ARG A 81 -17.57 19.11 -8.39
CA ARG A 81 -17.78 18.39 -7.11
C ARG A 81 -16.75 18.78 -6.05
N GLY A 82 -17.18 19.61 -5.12
CA GLY A 82 -16.37 20.03 -3.96
C GLY A 82 -16.41 19.07 -2.79
N PRO A 83 -15.78 19.42 -1.65
CA PRO A 83 -15.48 18.46 -0.60
C PRO A 83 -16.77 17.92 0.02
N TYR A 84 -16.84 16.60 0.18
CA TYR A 84 -18.05 15.93 0.66
C TYR A 84 -19.27 16.20 -0.25
N GLY A 85 -19.02 16.38 -1.56
CA GLY A 85 -20.04 16.71 -2.55
C GLY A 85 -20.60 18.12 -2.44
N LYS A 86 -19.81 19.13 -2.03
CA LYS A 86 -20.27 20.52 -1.90
C LYS A 86 -19.27 21.52 -2.50
N PRO A 87 -19.60 22.25 -3.59
CA PRO A 87 -20.84 22.16 -4.37
C PRO A 87 -20.97 20.83 -5.11
N ASN A 88 -22.16 20.54 -5.64
CA ASN A 88 -22.42 19.41 -6.54
C ASN A 88 -23.24 19.89 -7.73
N ILE A 89 -22.58 20.09 -8.86
CA ILE A 89 -23.21 20.53 -10.12
C ILE A 89 -22.96 19.42 -11.15
N GLY A 90 -24.02 18.72 -11.55
CA GLY A 90 -23.99 17.62 -12.51
C GLY A 90 -23.38 16.31 -12.01
N GLY A 91 -22.80 16.26 -10.80
CA GLY A 91 -22.12 15.09 -10.29
C GLY A 91 -23.07 13.93 -9.95
N ASP A 92 -24.18 14.23 -9.29
CA ASP A 92 -25.22 13.22 -9.00
C ASP A 92 -25.93 12.75 -10.27
N ASP A 93 -26.16 13.64 -11.25
CA ASP A 93 -26.74 13.30 -12.54
C ASP A 93 -25.83 12.36 -13.34
N LEU A 94 -24.52 12.63 -13.35
CA LEU A 94 -23.53 11.77 -13.98
C LEU A 94 -23.45 10.40 -13.29
N ALA A 95 -23.37 10.37 -11.96
CA ALA A 95 -23.33 9.13 -11.21
C ALA A 95 -24.59 8.29 -11.44
N LYS A 96 -25.77 8.91 -11.39
CA LYS A 96 -27.04 8.21 -11.65
C LYS A 96 -27.13 7.71 -13.10
N SER A 97 -26.70 8.52 -14.06
CA SER A 97 -26.61 8.14 -15.47
C SER A 97 -25.74 6.89 -15.67
N ALA A 98 -24.54 6.87 -15.08
CA ALA A 98 -23.65 5.72 -15.14
C ALA A 98 -24.31 4.45 -14.58
N GLN A 99 -24.94 4.55 -13.40
CA GLN A 99 -25.64 3.41 -12.78
C GLN A 99 -26.78 2.88 -13.64
N ILE A 100 -27.62 3.75 -14.21
CA ILE A 100 -28.76 3.34 -15.05
C ILE A 100 -28.27 2.75 -16.37
N ALA A 101 -27.26 3.34 -17.01
CA ALA A 101 -26.69 2.82 -18.25
C ALA A 101 -26.19 1.38 -18.06
N TYR A 102 -25.44 1.11 -16.99
CA TYR A 102 -24.95 -0.24 -16.72
C TYR A 102 -26.08 -1.21 -16.38
N ASN A 103 -27.04 -0.80 -15.54
CA ASN A 103 -28.20 -1.64 -15.23
C ASN A 103 -29.00 -2.00 -16.49
N CYS A 104 -29.25 -1.02 -17.36
CA CYS A 104 -29.96 -1.23 -18.62
C CYS A 104 -29.16 -2.12 -19.58
N ALA A 105 -27.85 -1.96 -19.70
CA ALA A 105 -27.00 -2.81 -20.54
C ALA A 105 -27.04 -4.29 -20.11
N LEU A 106 -27.02 -4.56 -18.79
CA LEU A 106 -27.17 -5.92 -18.26
C LEU A 106 -28.58 -6.48 -18.49
N VAL A 107 -29.63 -5.69 -18.26
CA VAL A 107 -31.01 -6.13 -18.52
C VAL A 107 -31.20 -6.43 -20.01
N TRP A 108 -30.72 -5.57 -20.90
CA TRP A 108 -30.67 -5.82 -22.35
C TRP A 108 -30.02 -7.16 -22.66
N TYR A 109 -28.82 -7.42 -22.13
CA TYR A 109 -28.12 -8.66 -22.42
C TYR A 109 -28.93 -9.89 -21.99
N ILE A 110 -29.53 -9.85 -20.81
CA ILE A 110 -30.29 -10.97 -20.25
C ILE A 110 -31.61 -11.18 -21.01
N THR A 111 -32.40 -10.13 -21.25
CA THR A 111 -33.76 -10.23 -21.79
C THR A 111 -33.81 -10.16 -23.32
N GLN A 112 -32.81 -9.55 -23.95
CA GLN A 112 -32.83 -9.13 -25.36
C GLN A 112 -33.93 -8.11 -25.69
N ASP A 113 -34.42 -7.39 -24.67
CA ASP A 113 -35.41 -6.32 -24.86
C ASP A 113 -34.72 -5.01 -25.24
N LYS A 114 -34.88 -4.62 -26.52
CA LYS A 114 -34.14 -3.51 -27.15
C LYS A 114 -34.35 -2.17 -26.45
N ALA A 115 -35.49 -1.95 -25.77
CA ALA A 115 -35.75 -0.71 -25.06
C ALA A 115 -34.66 -0.40 -24.00
N TYR A 116 -34.10 -1.43 -23.35
CA TYR A 116 -33.02 -1.26 -22.38
C TYR A 116 -31.67 -0.94 -23.06
N ALA A 117 -31.38 -1.53 -24.22
CA ALA A 117 -30.21 -1.13 -25.01
C ALA A 117 -30.34 0.33 -25.46
N ASP A 118 -31.50 0.72 -25.97
CA ASP A 118 -31.78 2.08 -26.45
C ASP A 118 -31.59 3.11 -25.34
N LYS A 119 -32.13 2.85 -24.13
CA LYS A 119 -31.94 3.74 -22.98
C LYS A 119 -30.47 3.85 -22.56
N ALA A 120 -29.73 2.75 -22.55
CA ALA A 120 -28.31 2.79 -22.20
C ALA A 120 -27.49 3.56 -23.24
N ILE A 121 -27.77 3.36 -24.53
CA ILE A 121 -27.16 4.10 -25.65
C ILE A 121 -27.51 5.59 -25.57
N GLU A 122 -28.78 5.94 -25.32
CA GLU A 122 -29.24 7.32 -25.12
C GLU A 122 -28.42 8.03 -24.03
N ILE A 123 -28.21 7.38 -22.88
CA ILE A 123 -27.41 7.95 -21.79
C ILE A 123 -25.96 8.19 -22.22
N LEU A 124 -25.30 7.19 -22.80
CA LEU A 124 -23.91 7.31 -23.24
C LEU A 124 -23.76 8.43 -24.28
N ASN A 125 -24.68 8.49 -25.24
CA ASN A 125 -24.64 9.46 -26.34
C ASN A 125 -25.02 10.88 -25.90
N ALA A 126 -25.84 11.03 -24.86
CA ALA A 126 -26.19 12.34 -24.31
C ALA A 126 -25.01 13.01 -23.58
N TRP A 127 -24.18 12.23 -22.89
CA TRP A 127 -23.02 12.76 -22.16
C TRP A 127 -21.79 12.95 -23.04
N SER A 128 -21.53 12.01 -23.97
CA SER A 128 -20.28 11.95 -24.76
C SER A 128 -19.86 13.25 -25.46
N PRO A 129 -20.77 14.01 -26.13
CA PRO A 129 -20.40 15.25 -26.81
C PRO A 129 -20.53 16.50 -25.91
N VAL A 130 -21.10 16.37 -24.71
CA VAL A 130 -21.46 17.51 -23.85
C VAL A 130 -20.42 17.75 -22.77
N LEU A 131 -19.93 16.70 -22.11
CA LEU A 131 -19.00 16.83 -20.99
C LEU A 131 -17.64 17.36 -21.46
N TRP A 132 -17.17 18.47 -20.89
CA TRP A 132 -15.92 19.13 -21.25
C TRP A 132 -14.84 18.99 -20.17
N ASP A 133 -15.22 19.10 -18.89
CA ASP A 133 -14.28 18.98 -17.78
C ASP A 133 -14.94 18.64 -16.44
N PHE A 134 -14.07 18.35 -15.49
CA PHE A 134 -14.36 18.15 -14.08
C PHE A 134 -13.53 19.16 -13.27
N ASP A 135 -14.11 19.72 -12.20
CA ASP A 135 -13.37 20.61 -11.29
C ASP A 135 -13.83 20.44 -9.84
N TYR A 136 -13.04 21.02 -8.92
CA TYR A 136 -13.02 20.84 -7.47
C TYR A 136 -12.38 19.53 -6.99
N ASN A 137 -12.19 19.41 -5.67
CA ASN A 137 -11.38 18.36 -5.07
C ASN A 137 -11.97 16.94 -5.28
N ASP A 138 -13.28 16.74 -5.14
CA ASP A 138 -13.93 15.41 -5.23
C ASP A 138 -14.19 14.98 -6.67
N ALA A 139 -13.92 15.84 -7.66
CA ALA A 139 -14.20 15.58 -9.07
C ALA A 139 -13.42 14.38 -9.62
N LYS A 140 -12.14 14.24 -9.23
CA LYS A 140 -11.31 13.10 -9.64
C LYS A 140 -11.87 11.77 -9.15
N LEU A 141 -12.35 11.73 -7.90
CA LEU A 141 -12.98 10.55 -7.31
C LEU A 141 -14.33 10.24 -7.99
N LEU A 142 -15.14 11.26 -8.28
CA LEU A 142 -16.38 11.10 -9.04
C LEU A 142 -16.11 10.50 -10.43
N ALA A 143 -15.19 11.09 -11.20
CA ALA A 143 -14.85 10.61 -12.53
C ALA A 143 -14.31 9.18 -12.50
N ALA A 144 -13.52 8.83 -11.47
CA ALA A 144 -13.06 7.47 -11.26
C ALA A 144 -14.24 6.51 -11.07
N TRP A 145 -15.18 6.80 -10.15
CA TRP A 145 -16.37 5.96 -9.89
C TRP A 145 -17.31 5.83 -11.10
N THR A 146 -17.45 6.86 -11.92
CA THR A 146 -18.36 6.79 -13.08
C THR A 146 -17.69 6.19 -14.30
N GLY A 147 -16.37 6.37 -14.46
CA GLY A 147 -15.65 5.93 -15.66
C GLY A 147 -15.70 4.41 -15.87
N HIS A 148 -15.34 3.60 -14.86
CA HIS A 148 -15.39 2.13 -15.02
C HIS A 148 -16.82 1.62 -15.26
N VAL A 149 -17.81 2.21 -14.59
CA VAL A 149 -19.23 1.87 -14.72
C VAL A 149 -19.73 2.15 -16.13
N LEU A 150 -19.42 3.34 -16.68
CA LEU A 150 -19.78 3.72 -18.05
C LEU A 150 -19.06 2.84 -19.07
N CYS A 151 -17.76 2.58 -18.88
CA CYS A 151 -16.98 1.73 -19.79
C CYS A 151 -17.55 0.32 -19.88
N ASN A 152 -17.94 -0.29 -18.75
CA ASN A 152 -18.49 -1.64 -18.79
C ASN A 152 -19.89 -1.69 -19.43
N ALA A 153 -20.74 -0.68 -19.19
CA ALA A 153 -22.01 -0.54 -19.91
C ALA A 153 -21.80 -0.43 -21.43
N ALA A 154 -20.89 0.45 -21.84
CA ALA A 154 -20.52 0.68 -23.23
C ALA A 154 -19.95 -0.58 -23.90
N GLU A 155 -19.10 -1.33 -23.20
CA GLU A 155 -18.51 -2.55 -23.72
C GLU A 155 -19.57 -3.63 -23.99
N ILE A 156 -20.50 -3.85 -23.04
CA ILE A 156 -21.61 -4.79 -23.23
C ILE A 156 -22.40 -4.42 -24.49
N LEU A 157 -22.79 -3.15 -24.66
CA LEU A 157 -23.56 -2.69 -25.82
C LEU A 157 -22.81 -2.89 -27.14
N ARG A 158 -21.52 -2.51 -27.17
CA ARG A 158 -20.65 -2.60 -28.35
C ARG A 158 -20.53 -4.03 -28.89
N TYR A 159 -20.49 -5.03 -28.00
CA TYR A 159 -20.19 -6.42 -28.37
C TYR A 159 -21.40 -7.37 -28.29
N THR A 160 -22.63 -6.87 -28.10
CA THR A 160 -23.83 -7.71 -27.97
C THR A 160 -24.91 -7.39 -29.00
N ASN A 161 -24.52 -6.84 -30.16
CA ASN A 161 -25.42 -6.44 -31.25
C ASN A 161 -26.53 -5.47 -30.79
N ALA A 162 -26.20 -4.56 -29.86
CA ALA A 162 -27.15 -3.60 -29.32
C ALA A 162 -27.52 -2.47 -30.30
N GLY A 163 -26.92 -2.42 -31.50
CA GLY A 163 -27.17 -1.40 -32.51
C GLY A 163 -26.51 -0.04 -32.25
N TRP A 164 -25.54 0.03 -31.33
CA TRP A 164 -24.80 1.26 -31.04
C TRP A 164 -23.90 1.65 -32.21
N GLN A 165 -24.00 2.89 -32.69
CA GLN A 165 -23.38 3.26 -33.96
C GLN A 165 -21.86 3.48 -33.80
N PRO A 166 -21.04 3.13 -34.82
CA PRO A 166 -19.58 3.33 -34.76
C PRO A 166 -19.16 4.76 -34.43
N LYS A 167 -19.87 5.77 -34.97
CA LYS A 167 -19.56 7.18 -34.69
C LYS A 167 -19.85 7.57 -33.23
N GLU A 168 -20.87 6.97 -32.63
CA GLU A 168 -21.24 7.22 -31.24
C GLU A 168 -20.25 6.56 -30.28
N ILE A 169 -19.77 5.36 -30.62
CA ILE A 169 -18.66 4.68 -29.93
C ILE A 169 -17.38 5.52 -29.98
N GLU A 170 -17.08 6.12 -31.13
CA GLU A 170 -15.94 7.03 -31.29
C GLU A 170 -16.09 8.28 -30.40
N ASN A 171 -17.28 8.90 -30.35
CA ASN A 171 -17.54 10.05 -29.49
C ASN A 171 -17.36 9.72 -28.00
N PHE A 172 -17.85 8.56 -27.56
CA PHE A 172 -17.65 8.10 -26.19
C PHE A 172 -16.17 7.83 -25.88
N SER A 173 -15.46 7.17 -26.81
CA SER A 173 -14.01 6.95 -26.71
C SER A 173 -13.25 8.27 -26.61
N ASN A 174 -13.67 9.29 -27.38
CA ASN A 174 -13.10 10.62 -27.33
C ASN A 174 -13.31 11.26 -25.94
N MET A 175 -14.54 11.25 -25.40
CA MET A 175 -14.82 11.77 -24.05
C MET A 175 -13.93 11.10 -22.98
N LEU A 176 -13.76 9.77 -23.07
CA LEU A 176 -12.87 9.04 -22.16
C LEU A 176 -11.43 9.55 -22.25
N MET A 177 -10.90 9.74 -23.46
CA MET A 177 -9.49 10.08 -23.67
C MET A 177 -9.17 11.57 -23.53
N THR A 178 -10.14 12.47 -23.74
CA THR A 178 -9.93 13.92 -23.69
C THR A 178 -10.45 14.58 -22.42
N VAL A 179 -11.31 13.90 -21.65
CA VAL A 179 -11.89 14.45 -20.41
C VAL A 179 -11.54 13.60 -19.19
N TYR A 180 -11.88 12.31 -19.20
CA TYR A 180 -11.65 11.42 -18.04
C TYR A 180 -10.16 11.12 -17.83
N TYR A 181 -9.46 10.68 -18.88
CA TYR A 181 -8.07 10.26 -18.75
C TYR A 181 -7.14 11.40 -18.34
N PRO A 182 -7.22 12.63 -18.91
CA PRO A 182 -6.34 13.72 -18.49
C PRO A 182 -6.47 14.09 -17.01
N LEU A 183 -7.68 13.98 -16.44
CA LEU A 183 -7.91 14.18 -15.00
C LEU A 183 -7.26 13.08 -14.14
N MET A 184 -7.28 11.84 -14.63
CA MET A 184 -6.90 10.65 -13.85
C MET A 184 -5.47 10.15 -14.08
N ARG A 185 -4.84 10.43 -15.23
CA ARG A 185 -3.54 9.85 -15.66
C ARG A 185 -2.36 10.13 -14.74
N HIS A 186 -2.49 11.11 -13.85
CA HIS A 186 -1.48 11.47 -12.86
C HIS A 186 -1.83 11.00 -11.44
N TYR A 187 -2.89 10.21 -11.28
CA TYR A 187 -3.27 9.57 -10.03
C TYR A 187 -3.49 10.59 -8.89
N TYR A 188 -3.61 10.13 -7.64
CA TYR A 188 -3.56 11.05 -6.49
C TYR A 188 -3.08 10.40 -5.17
N PRO A 189 -1.83 9.90 -5.12
CA PRO A 189 -1.28 9.15 -3.98
C PRO A 189 -1.18 9.95 -2.68
N GLN A 190 -1.30 11.28 -2.74
CA GLN A 190 -1.37 12.15 -1.56
C GLN A 190 -2.74 12.14 -0.86
N ALA A 191 -3.79 11.60 -1.51
CA ALA A 191 -5.06 11.30 -0.85
C ALA A 191 -4.99 9.96 -0.09
N ASN A 192 -6.12 9.54 0.48
CA ASN A 192 -6.24 8.18 1.00
C ASN A 192 -6.28 7.17 -0.16
N GLY A 193 -5.77 5.96 0.07
CA GLY A 193 -5.52 4.99 -1.02
C GLY A 193 -6.77 4.52 -1.77
N ASN A 194 -7.98 4.70 -1.21
CA ASN A 194 -9.22 4.41 -1.94
C ASN A 194 -9.37 5.25 -3.22
N TRP A 195 -8.78 6.45 -3.28
CA TRP A 195 -8.82 7.32 -4.46
C TRP A 195 -8.05 6.69 -5.61
N ASP A 196 -6.82 6.25 -5.36
CA ASP A 196 -6.03 5.54 -6.36
C ASP A 196 -6.67 4.22 -6.73
N GLY A 197 -7.23 3.47 -5.78
CA GLY A 197 -8.01 2.26 -6.08
C GLY A 197 -9.08 2.53 -7.14
N ALA A 198 -9.90 3.57 -6.96
CA ALA A 198 -10.94 3.96 -7.91
C ALA A 198 -10.36 4.40 -9.26
N ILE A 199 -9.27 5.19 -9.24
CA ILE A 199 -8.61 5.68 -10.46
C ILE A 199 -8.03 4.52 -11.26
N ILE A 200 -7.32 3.59 -10.61
CA ILE A 200 -6.77 2.38 -11.23
C ILE A 200 -7.89 1.58 -11.88
N HIS A 201 -8.98 1.34 -11.16
CA HIS A 201 -10.14 0.59 -11.64
C HIS A 201 -10.72 1.21 -12.92
N SER A 202 -10.88 2.54 -12.93
CA SER A 202 -11.37 3.30 -14.09
C SER A 202 -10.40 3.29 -15.27
N ILE A 203 -9.11 3.54 -15.03
CA ILE A 203 -8.09 3.52 -16.08
C ILE A 203 -7.98 2.13 -16.72
N MET A 204 -8.06 1.05 -15.94
CA MET A 204 -8.06 -0.31 -16.49
C MET A 204 -9.28 -0.56 -17.38
N ALA A 205 -10.48 -0.15 -16.97
CA ALA A 205 -11.70 -0.29 -17.76
C ALA A 205 -11.62 0.51 -19.07
N MET A 206 -11.14 1.75 -19.00
CA MET A 206 -10.91 2.60 -20.18
C MET A 206 -9.87 1.99 -21.11
N ALA A 207 -8.81 1.39 -20.56
CA ALA A 207 -7.72 0.80 -21.33
C ALA A 207 -8.16 -0.42 -22.12
N VAL A 208 -8.99 -1.26 -21.50
CA VAL A 208 -9.66 -2.35 -22.22
C VAL A 208 -10.55 -1.76 -23.31
N PHE A 209 -11.49 -0.87 -22.98
CA PHE A 209 -12.47 -0.33 -23.95
C PHE A 209 -11.84 0.35 -25.19
N THR A 210 -10.70 1.01 -24.99
CA THR A 210 -9.94 1.75 -26.02
C THR A 210 -8.80 0.95 -26.65
N ASP A 211 -8.67 -0.34 -26.32
CA ASP A 211 -7.58 -1.21 -26.77
C ASP A 211 -6.16 -0.68 -26.44
N ASN A 212 -6.00 0.08 -25.36
CA ASN A 212 -4.75 0.73 -24.97
C ASN A 212 -3.94 -0.08 -23.94
N ARG A 213 -3.00 -0.91 -24.42
CA ARG A 213 -2.19 -1.80 -23.57
C ARG A 213 -1.20 -1.07 -22.66
N GLU A 214 -0.64 0.04 -23.11
CA GLU A 214 0.29 0.83 -22.31
C GLU A 214 -0.41 1.47 -21.10
N MET A 215 -1.61 2.02 -21.31
CA MET A 215 -2.45 2.57 -20.26
C MET A 215 -2.86 1.49 -19.23
N PHE A 216 -3.17 0.28 -19.69
CA PHE A 216 -3.46 -0.86 -18.81
C PHE A 216 -2.24 -1.26 -17.99
N GLN A 217 -1.06 -1.39 -18.62
CA GLN A 217 0.17 -1.76 -17.91
C GLN A 217 0.59 -0.66 -16.90
N ASN A 218 0.36 0.60 -17.24
CA ASN A 218 0.57 1.71 -16.30
C ASN A 218 -0.31 1.54 -15.04
N ALA A 219 -1.59 1.24 -15.18
CA ALA A 219 -2.49 0.98 -14.05
C ALA A 219 -2.10 -0.28 -13.26
N VAL A 220 -1.65 -1.36 -13.92
CA VAL A 220 -1.11 -2.56 -13.24
C VAL A 220 0.12 -2.21 -12.41
N ASN A 221 1.04 -1.41 -12.96
CA ASN A 221 2.24 -0.99 -12.24
C ASN A 221 1.89 -0.11 -11.03
N HIS A 222 0.94 0.83 -11.19
CA HIS A 222 0.46 1.68 -10.10
C HIS A 222 -0.22 0.85 -8.99
N TYR A 223 -1.08 -0.11 -9.35
CA TYR A 223 -1.68 -1.05 -8.40
C TYR A 223 -0.64 -1.75 -7.52
N LEU A 224 0.49 -2.17 -8.11
CA LEU A 224 1.51 -2.94 -7.42
C LEU A 224 2.49 -2.07 -6.63
N ARG A 225 2.88 -0.88 -7.14
CA ARG A 225 4.06 -0.14 -6.65
C ARG A 225 3.89 1.37 -6.53
N ALA A 226 2.67 1.90 -6.66
CA ALA A 226 2.43 3.34 -6.50
C ALA A 226 3.01 3.93 -5.21
N PRO A 227 3.47 5.20 -5.25
CA PRO A 227 4.03 5.90 -4.11
C PRO A 227 2.98 6.21 -3.03
N VAL A 228 3.44 6.61 -1.84
CA VAL A 228 2.61 7.09 -0.71
C VAL A 228 1.46 6.16 -0.28
N ASN A 229 0.24 6.30 -0.82
CA ASN A 229 -0.91 5.46 -0.45
C ASN A 229 -1.48 4.66 -1.64
N GLY A 230 -0.92 4.81 -2.84
CA GLY A 230 -1.63 4.45 -4.06
C GLY A 230 -1.68 2.96 -4.41
N SER A 231 -0.87 2.12 -3.77
CA SER A 231 -0.74 0.71 -4.12
C SER A 231 -1.47 -0.20 -3.15
N ILE A 232 -1.80 -1.43 -3.59
CA ILE A 232 -2.47 -2.43 -2.74
C ILE A 232 -1.67 -2.76 -1.47
N PHE A 233 -0.34 -2.73 -1.55
CA PHE A 233 0.58 -3.03 -0.44
C PHE A 233 0.71 -1.88 0.55
N LYS A 234 0.25 -0.68 0.16
CA LYS A 234 0.15 0.50 1.03
C LYS A 234 -1.25 0.70 1.57
N TYR A 235 -2.26 0.22 0.84
CA TYR A 235 -3.64 0.26 1.28
C TYR A 235 -3.99 -0.86 2.26
N ILE A 236 -3.45 -2.07 2.06
CA ILE A 236 -3.64 -3.22 2.95
C ILE A 236 -2.27 -3.63 3.49
N TYR A 237 -2.10 -3.54 4.81
CA TYR A 237 -0.84 -3.90 5.48
C TYR A 237 -0.66 -5.43 5.55
N PRO A 238 0.56 -5.94 5.81
CA PRO A 238 0.84 -7.35 6.09
C PRO A 238 0.01 -7.97 7.21
N SER A 239 -0.54 -7.15 8.12
CA SER A 239 -1.47 -7.58 9.16
C SER A 239 -2.90 -7.85 8.65
N GLY A 240 -3.22 -7.39 7.44
CA GLY A 240 -4.58 -7.32 6.90
C GLY A 240 -5.31 -6.02 7.21
N GLN A 241 -4.78 -5.21 8.12
CA GLN A 241 -5.34 -3.89 8.42
C GLN A 241 -5.33 -3.01 7.18
N CYS A 242 -6.47 -2.39 6.88
CA CYS A 242 -6.54 -1.35 5.87
C CYS A 242 -5.99 -0.03 6.42
N GLN A 243 -5.26 0.73 5.60
CA GLN A 243 -4.79 2.08 5.88
C GLN A 243 -5.91 2.99 6.45
N GLU A 244 -7.14 2.87 5.97
CA GLU A 244 -8.27 3.68 6.43
C GLU A 244 -9.03 3.12 7.64
N SER A 245 -8.56 2.04 8.27
CA SER A 245 -9.26 1.39 9.40
C SER A 245 -9.55 2.35 10.56
N THR A 246 -8.68 3.34 10.80
CA THR A 246 -8.83 4.35 11.85
C THR A 246 -9.76 5.50 11.45
N ARG A 247 -10.18 5.59 10.17
CA ARG A 247 -11.04 6.64 9.64
C ARG A 247 -12.52 6.32 9.78
N ASP A 248 -13.02 5.43 8.95
CA ASP A 248 -14.38 4.88 8.98
C ASP A 248 -14.48 3.69 8.03
N GLN A 249 -15.45 2.82 8.28
CA GLN A 249 -15.56 1.56 7.56
C GLN A 249 -16.23 1.68 6.18
N ALA A 250 -16.83 2.82 5.86
CA ALA A 250 -17.36 3.03 4.51
C ALA A 250 -16.24 3.26 3.50
N HIS A 251 -15.20 4.02 3.88
CA HIS A 251 -14.04 4.25 3.02
C HIS A 251 -13.14 3.01 2.91
N VAL A 252 -12.96 2.25 4.00
CA VAL A 252 -12.25 0.96 3.97
C VAL A 252 -12.86 0.02 2.94
N GLN A 253 -14.18 -0.22 3.05
CA GLN A 253 -14.87 -1.13 2.15
C GLN A 253 -14.89 -0.59 0.71
N LEU A 254 -15.04 0.74 0.52
CA LEU A 254 -14.92 1.37 -0.79
C LEU A 254 -13.57 1.03 -1.44
N GLY A 255 -12.45 1.35 -0.81
CA GLY A 255 -11.14 1.11 -1.43
C GLY A 255 -10.88 -0.37 -1.68
N LEU A 256 -11.29 -1.26 -0.76
CA LEU A 256 -11.24 -2.71 -0.99
C LEU A 256 -12.01 -3.12 -2.24
N GLY A 257 -13.22 -2.60 -2.43
CA GLY A 257 -14.05 -2.83 -3.62
C GLY A 257 -13.40 -2.33 -4.90
N GLU A 258 -12.77 -1.15 -4.88
CA GLU A 258 -12.11 -0.59 -6.06
C GLU A 258 -10.86 -1.36 -6.46
N PHE A 259 -10.01 -1.74 -5.49
CA PHE A 259 -8.86 -2.63 -5.75
C PHE A 259 -9.32 -4.03 -6.20
N ALA A 260 -10.45 -4.54 -5.71
CA ALA A 260 -11.03 -5.79 -6.18
C ALA A 260 -11.56 -5.70 -7.61
N GLY A 261 -12.23 -4.61 -7.97
CA GLY A 261 -12.71 -4.35 -9.33
C GLY A 261 -11.55 -4.26 -10.32
N ALA A 262 -10.50 -3.50 -9.98
CA ALA A 262 -9.26 -3.48 -10.77
C ALA A 262 -8.65 -4.88 -10.96
N ALA A 263 -8.55 -5.67 -9.88
CA ALA A 263 -8.04 -7.03 -9.95
C ALA A 263 -8.93 -7.95 -10.81
N GLN A 264 -10.25 -7.74 -10.80
CA GLN A 264 -11.21 -8.46 -11.63
C GLN A 264 -11.02 -8.17 -13.12
N ILE A 265 -10.87 -6.91 -13.50
CA ILE A 265 -10.55 -6.53 -14.89
C ILE A 265 -9.22 -7.16 -15.29
N ALA A 266 -8.19 -6.99 -14.46
CA ALA A 266 -6.86 -7.52 -14.74
C ALA A 266 -6.87 -9.04 -14.95
N TYR A 267 -7.57 -9.77 -14.09
CA TYR A 267 -7.69 -11.22 -14.16
C TYR A 267 -8.37 -11.67 -15.47
N THR A 268 -9.40 -10.96 -15.91
CA THR A 268 -10.06 -11.21 -17.21
C THR A 268 -9.10 -11.04 -18.38
N GLN A 269 -8.12 -10.13 -18.24
CA GLN A 269 -7.09 -9.88 -19.24
C GLN A 269 -5.81 -10.71 -19.07
N GLY A 270 -5.83 -11.72 -18.18
CA GLY A 270 -4.72 -12.65 -17.97
C GLY A 270 -3.67 -12.21 -16.95
N VAL A 271 -3.91 -11.13 -16.19
CA VAL A 271 -3.02 -10.64 -15.13
C VAL A 271 -3.62 -10.95 -13.75
N ASP A 272 -3.00 -11.87 -13.02
CA ASP A 272 -3.49 -12.29 -11.70
C ASP A 272 -3.07 -11.33 -10.58
N LEU A 273 -3.87 -10.28 -10.38
CA LEU A 273 -3.72 -9.35 -9.26
C LEU A 273 -4.35 -9.84 -7.96
N PHE A 274 -5.19 -10.88 -7.98
CA PHE A 274 -5.78 -11.43 -6.75
C PHE A 274 -4.74 -12.18 -5.92
N SER A 275 -3.87 -12.96 -6.58
CA SER A 275 -2.90 -13.81 -5.88
C SER A 275 -1.69 -13.07 -5.30
N VAL A 276 -1.49 -11.79 -5.65
CA VAL A 276 -0.29 -11.03 -5.24
C VAL A 276 -0.19 -10.89 -3.73
N GLY A 277 1.04 -10.88 -3.20
CA GLY A 277 1.27 -10.67 -1.77
C GLY A 277 0.71 -11.76 -0.87
N ASN A 278 0.68 -13.01 -1.34
CA ASN A 278 0.01 -14.14 -0.69
C ASN A 278 -1.50 -13.88 -0.47
N ASN A 279 -2.21 -13.47 -1.54
CA ASN A 279 -3.61 -13.06 -1.49
C ASN A 279 -3.85 -11.83 -0.58
N ARG A 280 -3.07 -10.75 -0.77
CA ARG A 280 -3.14 -9.53 0.04
C ARG A 280 -4.57 -8.96 0.12
N LEU A 281 -5.28 -8.97 -1.00
CA LEU A 281 -6.66 -8.49 -1.06
C LEU A 281 -7.61 -9.40 -0.27
N ALA A 282 -7.45 -10.73 -0.33
CA ALA A 282 -8.23 -11.66 0.50
C ALA A 282 -8.02 -11.40 2.00
N LEU A 283 -6.77 -11.16 2.41
CA LEU A 283 -6.42 -10.87 3.80
C LEU A 283 -7.12 -9.58 4.29
N GLY A 284 -7.14 -8.51 3.48
CA GLY A 284 -7.82 -7.27 3.84
C GLY A 284 -9.34 -7.42 3.93
N TYR A 285 -9.96 -8.21 3.06
CA TYR A 285 -11.38 -8.52 3.13
C TYR A 285 -11.74 -9.33 4.39
N GLU A 286 -10.98 -10.38 4.72
CA GLU A 286 -11.21 -11.17 5.93
C GLU A 286 -11.00 -10.34 7.21
N TYR A 287 -9.96 -9.50 7.25
CA TYR A 287 -9.71 -8.59 8.36
C TYR A 287 -10.90 -7.64 8.57
N THR A 288 -11.30 -6.91 7.53
CA THR A 288 -12.38 -5.92 7.59
C THR A 288 -13.72 -6.56 7.93
N ALA A 289 -14.05 -7.67 7.28
CA ALA A 289 -15.29 -8.41 7.54
C ALA A 289 -15.34 -8.91 8.99
N SER A 290 -14.22 -9.42 9.53
CA SER A 290 -14.17 -9.87 10.92
C SER A 290 -14.52 -8.74 11.91
N PHE A 291 -13.96 -7.55 11.71
CA PHE A 291 -14.27 -6.37 12.55
C PHE A 291 -15.73 -5.93 12.41
N LEU A 292 -16.24 -5.87 11.18
CA LEU A 292 -17.63 -5.49 10.92
C LEU A 292 -18.63 -6.49 11.53
N LEU A 293 -18.23 -7.74 11.69
CA LEU A 293 -18.99 -8.82 12.33
C LEU A 293 -18.74 -8.92 13.86
N GLY A 294 -18.06 -7.93 14.45
CA GLY A 294 -17.93 -7.77 15.89
C GLY A 294 -16.65 -8.35 16.51
N GLN A 295 -15.72 -8.89 15.70
CA GLN A 295 -14.40 -9.28 16.19
C GLN A 295 -13.55 -8.04 16.49
N GLN A 296 -12.49 -8.23 17.26
CA GLN A 296 -11.52 -7.20 17.64
C GLN A 296 -10.13 -7.61 17.13
N PRO A 297 -9.87 -7.54 15.80
CA PRO A 297 -8.56 -7.84 15.28
C PRO A 297 -7.53 -6.85 15.83
N GLN A 298 -6.28 -7.29 15.96
CA GLN A 298 -5.17 -6.39 16.28
C GLN A 298 -5.08 -5.29 15.23
N SER A 299 -4.75 -4.08 15.67
CA SER A 299 -4.61 -2.90 14.81
C SER A 299 -3.52 -1.99 15.35
N TYR A 300 -2.74 -1.39 14.45
CA TYR A 300 -1.93 -0.22 14.76
C TYR A 300 -2.84 1.02 14.72
N GLY A 301 -3.18 1.52 15.91
CA GLY A 301 -4.19 2.57 16.11
C GLY A 301 -5.60 2.03 16.36
N LYS A 302 -6.49 2.88 16.86
CA LYS A 302 -7.87 2.51 17.20
C LYS A 302 -8.71 2.40 15.92
N ILE A 303 -9.26 1.22 15.65
CA ILE A 303 -10.21 1.02 14.54
C ILE A 303 -11.46 1.88 14.78
N SER A 304 -11.91 2.56 13.74
CA SER A 304 -13.09 3.43 13.79
C SER A 304 -14.38 2.64 13.78
N GLU A 305 -15.28 2.95 14.72
CA GLU A 305 -16.64 2.37 14.78
C GLU A 305 -17.64 3.09 13.85
N ARG A 306 -17.19 4.07 13.06
CA ARG A 306 -18.07 4.83 12.15
C ARG A 306 -18.39 4.04 10.88
N ALA A 307 -19.60 4.24 10.37
CA ALA A 307 -20.06 3.78 9.05
C ALA A 307 -19.91 2.27 8.79
N LYS A 308 -20.25 1.44 9.78
CA LYS A 308 -20.11 -0.03 9.77
C LYS A 308 -21.14 -0.79 8.92
N THR A 309 -21.96 -0.10 8.14
CA THR A 309 -22.90 -0.77 7.24
C THR A 309 -22.12 -1.54 6.18
N LEU A 310 -22.37 -2.84 6.08
CA LEU A 310 -21.77 -3.69 5.06
C LEU A 310 -22.18 -3.24 3.65
N ARG A 311 -21.18 -3.06 2.78
CA ARG A 311 -21.34 -2.68 1.37
C ARG A 311 -21.53 -3.89 0.47
N ASP A 312 -22.09 -3.66 -0.73
CA ASP A 312 -22.34 -4.70 -1.74
C ASP A 312 -21.14 -4.93 -2.68
N ASP A 313 -19.99 -5.29 -2.11
CA ASP A 313 -18.68 -5.42 -2.81
C ASP A 313 -17.91 -6.71 -2.47
N TYR A 314 -18.58 -7.70 -1.87
CA TYR A 314 -17.96 -8.95 -1.42
C TYR A 314 -18.11 -10.13 -2.40
N GLU A 315 -19.10 -10.11 -3.30
CA GLU A 315 -19.49 -11.29 -4.09
C GLU A 315 -18.38 -11.77 -5.04
N ALA A 316 -17.81 -10.87 -5.86
CA ALA A 316 -16.76 -11.23 -6.82
C ALA A 316 -15.49 -11.74 -6.14
N VAL A 317 -15.12 -11.12 -5.02
CA VAL A 317 -13.96 -11.49 -4.21
C VAL A 317 -14.15 -12.88 -3.60
N TYR A 318 -15.29 -13.13 -2.97
CA TYR A 318 -15.61 -14.43 -2.41
C TYR A 318 -15.64 -15.51 -3.50
N ALA A 319 -16.29 -15.24 -4.63
CA ALA A 319 -16.39 -16.17 -5.75
C ALA A 319 -14.99 -16.51 -6.31
N HIS A 320 -14.14 -15.52 -6.53
CA HIS A 320 -12.77 -15.72 -7.03
C HIS A 320 -11.94 -16.60 -6.08
N TYR A 321 -11.82 -16.20 -4.82
CA TYR A 321 -10.93 -16.87 -3.87
C TYR A 321 -11.40 -18.28 -3.54
N THR A 322 -12.71 -18.51 -3.38
CA THR A 322 -13.23 -19.86 -3.15
C THR A 322 -13.09 -20.76 -4.37
N ALA A 323 -13.25 -20.23 -5.59
CA ALA A 323 -12.95 -20.96 -6.81
C ALA A 323 -11.46 -21.32 -6.94
N ARG A 324 -10.57 -20.56 -6.28
CA ARG A 324 -9.13 -20.84 -6.15
C ARG A 324 -8.78 -21.71 -4.93
N GLY A 325 -9.77 -22.16 -4.17
CA GLY A 325 -9.59 -23.00 -2.99
C GLY A 325 -9.24 -22.23 -1.70
N VAL A 326 -9.20 -20.90 -1.70
CA VAL A 326 -8.92 -20.09 -0.51
C VAL A 326 -10.18 -19.93 0.34
N ALA A 327 -10.09 -20.27 1.63
CA ALA A 327 -11.19 -20.15 2.57
C ALA A 327 -11.41 -18.70 3.03
N MET A 328 -12.64 -18.20 2.90
CA MET A 328 -13.01 -16.80 3.21
C MET A 328 -14.23 -16.72 4.13
N PRO A 329 -14.14 -17.22 5.38
CA PRO A 329 -15.31 -17.38 6.27
C PRO A 329 -16.00 -16.07 6.64
N TYR A 330 -15.26 -15.01 7.03
CA TYR A 330 -15.89 -13.75 7.43
C TYR A 330 -16.46 -13.00 6.23
N THR A 331 -15.75 -13.01 5.10
CA THR A 331 -16.21 -12.46 3.82
C THR A 331 -17.50 -13.15 3.39
N LYS A 332 -17.60 -14.48 3.58
CA LYS A 332 -18.85 -15.23 3.31
C LYS A 332 -20.01 -14.76 4.19
N MET A 333 -19.78 -14.60 5.49
CA MET A 333 -20.82 -14.14 6.42
C MET A 333 -21.30 -12.73 6.08
N ALA A 334 -20.35 -11.82 5.77
CA ALA A 334 -20.65 -10.48 5.30
C ALA A 334 -21.51 -10.55 4.03
N LEU A 335 -21.05 -11.30 3.03
CA LEU A 335 -21.74 -11.52 1.76
C LEU A 335 -23.18 -12.02 1.93
N ASP A 336 -23.37 -13.07 2.72
CA ASP A 336 -24.69 -13.69 2.94
C ASP A 336 -25.69 -12.70 3.57
N SER A 337 -25.22 -11.74 4.38
CA SER A 337 -26.08 -10.69 4.96
C SER A 337 -26.52 -9.61 3.96
N ILE A 338 -25.81 -9.48 2.84
CA ILE A 338 -26.03 -8.49 1.80
C ILE A 338 -26.89 -9.08 0.66
N ARG A 339 -26.68 -10.35 0.31
CA ARG A 339 -27.34 -11.03 -0.83
C ARG A 339 -28.87 -10.82 -0.95
N PRO A 340 -29.66 -10.78 0.14
CA PRO A 340 -31.11 -10.53 0.03
C PRO A 340 -31.49 -9.18 -0.58
N LYS A 341 -30.58 -8.20 -0.54
CA LYS A 341 -30.77 -6.80 -0.97
C LYS A 341 -29.83 -6.40 -2.12
N ALA A 342 -28.78 -7.18 -2.39
CA ALA A 342 -27.87 -7.00 -3.53
C ALA A 342 -28.57 -7.25 -4.87
N ASN A 343 -28.15 -6.53 -5.92
CA ASN A 343 -28.70 -6.68 -7.26
C ASN A 343 -27.62 -7.00 -8.30
N ARG A 344 -26.84 -6.00 -8.72
CA ARG A 344 -25.88 -6.09 -9.80
C ARG A 344 -24.68 -6.97 -9.42
N SER A 345 -24.13 -6.81 -8.21
CA SER A 345 -22.94 -7.53 -7.74
C SER A 345 -23.05 -9.06 -7.86
N ILE A 346 -24.22 -9.63 -7.53
CA ILE A 346 -24.52 -11.07 -7.65
C ILE A 346 -24.37 -11.53 -9.10
N LEU A 347 -24.81 -10.72 -10.04
CA LEU A 347 -24.81 -11.05 -11.47
C LEU A 347 -23.43 -10.82 -12.10
N THR A 348 -22.76 -9.72 -11.74
CA THR A 348 -21.47 -9.33 -12.33
C THR A 348 -20.29 -10.10 -11.77
N ALA A 349 -20.46 -10.75 -10.61
CA ALA A 349 -19.50 -11.70 -10.04
C ALA A 349 -19.48 -13.06 -10.74
N VAL A 350 -20.48 -13.38 -11.59
CA VAL A 350 -20.55 -14.67 -12.27
C VAL A 350 -19.35 -14.87 -13.18
N ARG A 351 -18.74 -16.04 -13.04
CA ARG A 351 -17.65 -16.56 -13.86
C ARG A 351 -17.96 -17.97 -14.31
N VAL A 352 -17.55 -18.35 -15.51
CA VAL A 352 -17.61 -19.74 -15.96
C VAL A 352 -16.81 -20.62 -14.98
N PRO A 353 -17.37 -21.75 -14.50
CA PRO A 353 -16.67 -22.61 -13.56
C PRO A 353 -15.33 -23.11 -14.10
N ALA A 354 -14.30 -23.10 -13.24
CA ALA A 354 -13.02 -23.70 -13.57
C ALA A 354 -13.17 -25.21 -13.79
N THR A 355 -12.55 -25.73 -14.85
CA THR A 355 -12.62 -27.16 -15.22
C THR A 355 -11.75 -28.07 -14.35
N LYS A 356 -10.86 -27.50 -13.54
CA LYS A 356 -9.92 -28.24 -12.68
C LYS A 356 -10.24 -28.02 -11.22
N ALA A 357 -10.36 -29.13 -10.48
CA ALA A 357 -10.41 -29.11 -9.03
C ALA A 357 -9.18 -28.37 -8.47
N GLN A 358 -9.42 -27.43 -7.54
CA GLN A 358 -8.35 -26.70 -6.87
C GLN A 358 -8.06 -27.33 -5.51
N THR A 359 -6.79 -27.34 -5.14
CA THR A 359 -6.37 -27.70 -3.79
C THR A 359 -6.93 -26.66 -2.81
N LYS A 360 -7.67 -27.11 -1.80
CA LYS A 360 -8.14 -26.22 -0.75
C LYS A 360 -6.95 -25.68 0.04
N SER A 361 -6.88 -24.36 0.15
CA SER A 361 -5.99 -23.61 1.02
C SER A 361 -6.74 -23.14 2.27
N GLY A 362 -6.00 -22.92 3.35
CA GLY A 362 -6.53 -22.26 4.54
C GLY A 362 -6.90 -20.80 4.29
N THR A 363 -7.48 -20.18 5.32
CA THR A 363 -7.77 -18.74 5.36
C THR A 363 -6.48 -17.92 5.24
N PRO A 364 -6.49 -16.78 4.53
CA PRO A 364 -5.36 -15.85 4.51
C PRO A 364 -4.91 -15.49 5.93
N LYS A 365 -3.59 -15.39 6.14
CA LYS A 365 -3.01 -15.10 7.46
C LYS A 365 -2.14 -13.85 7.41
N PRO A 366 -2.15 -13.05 8.48
CA PRO A 366 -1.17 -11.99 8.70
C PRO A 366 0.27 -12.50 8.57
N SER A 367 1.18 -11.64 8.12
CA SER A 367 2.63 -11.90 8.25
C SER A 367 3.00 -12.04 9.73
N PRO A 368 3.78 -13.06 10.13
CA PRO A 368 4.29 -13.16 11.49
C PRO A 368 5.58 -12.34 11.72
N ILE A 369 6.18 -11.80 10.66
CA ILE A 369 7.45 -11.06 10.72
C ILE A 369 7.21 -9.64 11.25
N GLY A 370 8.02 -9.20 12.21
CA GLY A 370 7.94 -7.84 12.78
C GLY A 370 6.67 -7.57 13.60
N TYR A 371 5.90 -8.60 13.91
CA TYR A 371 4.52 -8.47 14.38
C TYR A 371 4.25 -9.31 15.63
N VAL A 372 3.65 -8.77 16.70
CA VAL A 372 3.24 -7.37 16.93
C VAL A 372 4.44 -6.58 17.48
N ALA A 373 4.62 -5.34 17.02
CA ALA A 373 5.65 -4.42 17.52
C ALA A 373 5.03 -3.16 18.18
N GLY A 374 5.85 -2.41 18.90
CA GLY A 374 5.49 -1.13 19.54
C GLY A 374 4.93 -1.26 20.95
N ALA A 375 4.43 -0.13 21.46
CA ALA A 375 3.91 -0.02 22.82
C ALA A 375 2.62 -0.81 23.09
N GLY A 376 2.03 -1.40 22.03
CA GLY A 376 0.83 -2.25 22.14
C GLY A 376 1.11 -3.72 22.48
N VAL A 377 2.38 -4.16 22.51
CA VAL A 377 2.75 -5.57 22.71
C VAL A 377 2.52 -6.05 24.15
N GLY A 378 2.72 -5.17 25.14
CA GLY A 378 2.49 -5.46 26.55
C GLY A 378 1.09 -5.04 26.99
N THR A 379 0.31 -5.95 27.58
CA THR A 379 -0.98 -5.61 28.22
C THR A 379 -0.94 -5.73 29.74
N LYS A 380 0.18 -6.21 30.29
CA LYS A 380 0.47 -6.31 31.72
C LYS A 380 1.88 -5.79 31.97
N PHE A 381 1.99 -4.82 32.87
CA PHE A 381 3.25 -4.17 33.20
C PHE A 381 3.58 -4.42 34.66
N ASN A 382 4.76 -4.99 34.92
CA ASN A 382 5.27 -5.24 36.26
C ASN A 382 6.49 -4.34 36.46
N PHE A 383 6.45 -3.52 37.49
CA PHE A 383 7.53 -2.57 37.81
C PHE A 383 8.19 -2.97 39.13
N PRO A 384 9.49 -2.67 39.31
CA PRO A 384 10.15 -2.82 40.61
C PRO A 384 9.44 -2.00 41.71
N GLU A 385 9.38 -2.51 42.94
CA GLU A 385 8.73 -1.81 44.07
C GLU A 385 9.35 -0.43 44.35
N ASN A 386 10.65 -0.26 44.05
CA ASN A 386 11.39 0.98 44.23
C ASN A 386 11.34 1.93 43.01
N ALA A 387 10.46 1.67 42.04
CA ALA A 387 10.27 2.53 40.87
C ALA A 387 9.68 3.89 41.26
N ILE A 388 10.13 4.95 40.58
CA ILE A 388 9.55 6.28 40.72
C ILE A 388 8.37 6.38 39.74
N MET A 389 7.15 6.35 40.27
CA MET A 389 5.94 6.50 39.47
C MET A 389 5.66 7.98 39.20
N VAL A 390 5.41 8.33 37.94
CA VAL A 390 5.16 9.70 37.49
C VAL A 390 3.82 9.74 36.78
N SER A 391 2.86 10.45 37.34
CA SER A 391 1.53 10.69 36.76
C SER A 391 1.55 11.88 35.80
N PRO A 392 0.63 11.96 34.82
CA PRO A 392 0.45 13.16 34.01
C PRO A 392 0.40 14.44 34.85
N GLY A 393 1.11 15.48 34.41
CA GLY A 393 1.26 16.76 35.13
C GLY A 393 2.41 16.80 36.14
N GLN A 394 3.01 15.67 36.52
CA GLN A 394 4.23 15.64 37.30
C GLN A 394 5.47 15.74 36.39
N SER A 395 6.58 16.25 36.93
CA SER A 395 7.81 16.45 36.16
C SER A 395 8.57 15.14 35.95
N LEU A 396 8.53 14.60 34.72
CA LEU A 396 9.38 13.49 34.31
C LEU A 396 10.87 13.81 34.42
N GLN A 397 11.27 15.05 34.08
CA GLN A 397 12.68 15.45 34.15
C GLN A 397 13.21 15.39 35.60
N GLN A 398 12.44 15.84 36.59
CA GLN A 398 12.84 15.76 38.00
C GLN A 398 12.97 14.32 38.47
N ALA A 399 12.03 13.45 38.08
CA ALA A 399 12.11 12.02 38.39
C ALA A 399 13.35 11.37 37.76
N LEU A 400 13.65 11.65 36.49
CA LEU A 400 14.86 11.18 35.81
C LEU A 400 16.13 11.66 36.51
N ASN A 401 16.21 12.96 36.85
CA ASN A 401 17.37 13.53 37.53
C ASN A 401 17.62 12.87 38.89
N SER A 402 16.56 12.56 39.65
CA SER A 402 16.70 11.90 40.96
C SER A 402 17.04 10.40 40.87
N ALA A 403 16.77 9.77 39.72
CA ALA A 403 17.13 8.37 39.44
C ALA A 403 18.48 8.22 38.71
N ALA A 404 19.09 9.30 38.23
CA ALA A 404 20.31 9.26 37.42
C ALA A 404 21.43 8.43 38.05
N GLY A 405 22.00 7.49 37.29
CA GLY A 405 23.10 6.62 37.71
C GLY A 405 22.75 5.53 38.72
N THR A 406 21.48 5.39 39.12
CA THR A 406 21.07 4.45 40.19
C THR A 406 20.57 3.10 39.68
N GLY A 407 20.32 2.97 38.39
CA GLY A 407 19.63 1.82 37.78
C GLY A 407 18.12 1.77 38.03
N LYS A 408 17.56 2.76 38.76
CA LYS A 408 16.13 2.79 39.08
C LYS A 408 15.25 3.00 37.84
N TRP A 409 14.02 2.53 37.97
CA TRP A 409 12.97 2.75 36.99
C TRP A 409 12.26 4.06 37.29
N VAL A 410 12.06 4.88 36.25
CA VAL A 410 11.11 5.99 36.22
C VAL A 410 9.96 5.55 35.33
N VAL A 411 8.77 5.45 35.90
CA VAL A 411 7.59 4.91 35.22
C VAL A 411 6.59 6.03 34.96
N ALA A 412 6.44 6.41 33.70
CA ALA A 412 5.40 7.31 33.24
C ALA A 412 4.06 6.55 33.18
N LYS A 413 3.17 6.83 34.13
CA LYS A 413 1.81 6.26 34.18
C LYS A 413 1.04 6.57 32.90
N ALA A 414 0.07 5.73 32.55
CA ALA A 414 -0.83 5.97 31.43
C ALA A 414 -1.46 7.37 31.50
N GLY A 415 -1.47 8.05 30.36
CA GLY A 415 -1.95 9.41 30.16
C GLY A 415 -1.00 10.21 29.27
N LEU A 416 -1.42 11.45 28.98
CA LEU A 416 -0.63 12.41 28.21
C LEU A 416 0.37 13.13 29.12
N HIS A 417 1.65 12.90 28.88
CA HIS A 417 2.76 13.62 29.50
C HIS A 417 3.25 14.71 28.56
N THR A 418 2.68 15.90 28.70
CA THR A 418 3.14 17.09 27.97
C THR A 418 4.48 17.56 28.52
N LEU A 419 5.51 17.54 27.68
CA LEU A 419 6.86 17.97 28.03
C LEU A 419 7.00 19.46 27.71
N PRO A 420 7.21 20.34 28.71
CA PRO A 420 7.35 21.79 28.47
C PRO A 420 8.69 22.17 27.80
N THR A 421 9.62 21.22 27.71
CA THR A 421 10.93 21.34 27.06
C THR A 421 11.44 19.92 26.74
N THR A 422 12.47 19.83 25.91
CA THR A 422 13.20 18.59 25.58
C THR A 422 13.55 17.79 26.83
N LEU A 423 13.16 16.51 26.86
CA LEU A 423 13.47 15.60 27.98
C LEU A 423 14.91 15.08 27.85
N LYS A 424 15.74 15.38 28.84
CA LYS A 424 17.14 14.93 28.91
C LYS A 424 17.24 13.61 29.65
N ILE A 425 17.72 12.58 28.97
CA ILE A 425 17.84 11.22 29.48
C ILE A 425 19.23 11.03 30.12
N PRO A 426 19.33 10.77 31.44
CA PRO A 426 20.60 10.50 32.11
C PRO A 426 21.02 9.03 31.96
N SER A 427 22.29 8.73 32.25
CA SER A 427 22.83 7.37 32.29
C SER A 427 22.27 6.56 33.46
N GLY A 428 22.30 5.23 33.33
CA GLY A 428 21.98 4.29 34.42
C GLY A 428 20.53 4.36 34.86
N ILE A 429 19.58 4.34 33.92
CA ILE A 429 18.14 4.42 34.21
C ILE A 429 17.32 3.50 33.30
N THR A 430 16.10 3.21 33.73
CA THR A 430 15.02 2.73 32.85
C THR A 430 13.88 3.74 32.85
N LEU A 431 13.51 4.27 31.68
CA LEU A 431 12.26 5.00 31.48
C LEU A 431 11.21 4.04 30.90
N ALA A 432 10.15 3.78 31.65
CA ALA A 432 9.09 2.85 31.26
C ALA A 432 7.72 3.55 31.22
N GLY A 433 6.79 2.98 30.47
CA GLY A 433 5.38 3.36 30.49
C GLY A 433 4.43 2.19 30.70
N GLU A 434 3.15 2.46 30.47
CA GLU A 434 2.04 1.51 30.54
C GLU A 434 1.42 1.28 29.15
N GLY A 435 2.30 1.15 28.14
CA GLY A 435 1.97 0.84 26.75
C GLY A 435 1.46 2.04 25.97
N LEU A 436 0.53 1.78 25.03
CA LEU A 436 -0.09 2.81 24.18
C LEU A 436 -0.79 3.93 24.97
N GLY A 437 -1.12 3.69 26.24
CA GLY A 437 -1.72 4.68 27.12
C GLY A 437 -0.74 5.76 27.59
N THR A 438 0.56 5.48 27.64
CA THR A 438 1.58 6.44 28.07
C THR A 438 2.13 7.19 26.86
N ILE A 439 1.78 8.47 26.71
CA ILE A 439 2.19 9.30 25.58
C ILE A 439 3.09 10.42 26.08
N LEU A 440 4.35 10.43 25.63
CA LEU A 440 5.26 11.56 25.78
C LEU A 440 5.08 12.50 24.60
N PHE A 441 4.70 13.74 24.87
CA PHE A 441 4.38 14.73 23.86
C PHE A 441 5.13 16.03 24.17
N LEU A 442 6.13 16.37 23.36
CA LEU A 442 6.78 17.67 23.47
C LEU A 442 5.77 18.78 23.13
N ASP A 443 5.62 19.76 24.01
CA ASP A 443 4.72 20.88 23.76
C ASP A 443 5.24 21.70 22.57
N PRO A 444 4.46 21.90 21.49
CA PRO A 444 4.83 22.82 20.41
C PRO A 444 5.21 24.22 20.91
N ALA A 445 4.63 24.67 22.03
CA ALA A 445 4.93 25.98 22.63
C ALA A 445 6.34 26.06 23.24
N SER A 446 7.03 24.92 23.45
CA SER A 446 8.41 24.91 23.95
C SER A 446 9.42 25.54 22.99
N GLY A 447 9.11 25.55 21.68
CA GLY A 447 10.05 25.97 20.63
C GLY A 447 11.20 24.98 20.38
N GLU A 448 11.26 23.88 21.13
CA GLU A 448 12.25 22.82 20.99
C GLU A 448 11.87 21.86 19.86
N ARG A 449 12.87 21.19 19.26
CA ARG A 449 12.65 20.24 18.17
C ARG A 449 12.54 18.80 18.68
N GLU A 450 13.46 18.36 19.52
CA GLU A 450 13.58 16.97 19.97
C GLU A 450 12.73 16.68 21.18
N ALA A 451 11.94 15.60 21.15
CA ALA A 451 11.24 15.16 22.34
C ALA A 451 12.23 14.67 23.41
N LEU A 452 13.21 13.84 23.04
CA LEU A 452 14.18 13.24 23.95
C LEU A 452 15.61 13.37 23.41
N VAL A 453 16.54 13.74 24.30
CA VAL A 453 17.99 13.82 24.01
C VAL A 453 18.82 13.22 25.14
N ASN A 454 20.07 12.86 24.87
CA ASN A 454 21.01 12.42 25.90
C ASN A 454 21.41 13.59 26.81
N ALA A 455 21.44 13.39 28.13
CA ALA A 455 21.83 14.41 29.09
C ALA A 455 23.35 14.70 29.09
N ALA A 456 24.16 13.70 28.73
CA ALA A 456 25.61 13.79 28.62
C ALA A 456 26.09 13.04 27.36
N ASN A 457 27.23 13.44 26.81
CA ASN A 457 27.79 12.86 25.58
C ASN A 457 28.17 11.37 25.73
N ASP A 458 28.44 10.92 26.95
CA ASP A 458 28.78 9.56 27.34
C ASP A 458 27.58 8.80 27.92
N LEU A 459 26.38 9.04 27.40
CA LEU A 459 25.16 8.32 27.83
C LEU A 459 25.39 6.81 27.83
N HIS A 460 25.10 6.17 28.96
CA HIS A 460 25.26 4.72 29.08
C HIS A 460 24.20 4.06 29.98
N ASP A 461 23.98 2.76 29.77
CA ASP A 461 23.06 1.95 30.60
C ASP A 461 21.63 2.50 30.63
N VAL A 462 21.06 2.73 29.45
CA VAL A 462 19.71 3.29 29.31
C VAL A 462 18.78 2.25 28.71
N THR A 463 17.60 2.14 29.30
CA THR A 463 16.46 1.44 28.70
C THR A 463 15.26 2.39 28.57
N ILE A 464 14.65 2.47 27.39
CA ILE A 464 13.36 3.15 27.19
C ILE A 464 12.36 2.13 26.65
N ARG A 465 11.19 2.02 27.30
CA ARG A 465 10.26 0.94 26.98
C ARG A 465 8.79 1.22 27.26
N ASP A 466 7.94 0.47 26.55
CA ASP A 466 6.50 0.35 26.82
C ASP A 466 5.77 1.72 26.84
N LEU A 467 6.10 2.62 25.91
CA LEU A 467 5.50 3.97 25.83
C LEU A 467 5.47 4.50 24.39
N VAL A 468 4.76 5.60 24.18
CA VAL A 468 4.68 6.31 22.90
C VAL A 468 5.44 7.63 22.98
N VAL A 469 6.26 7.94 21.97
CA VAL A 469 6.78 9.29 21.71
C VAL A 469 6.05 9.85 20.50
N GLU A 470 5.31 10.95 20.71
CA GLU A 470 4.47 11.60 19.70
C GLU A 470 5.17 12.85 19.15
N GLY A 471 5.50 12.81 17.85
CA GLY A 471 6.19 13.88 17.13
C GLY A 471 5.28 14.86 16.39
N SER A 472 3.97 14.61 16.29
CA SER A 472 3.06 15.52 15.60
C SER A 472 2.76 16.77 16.44
N ASN A 473 2.17 17.80 15.83
CA ASN A 473 1.76 19.03 16.55
C ASN A 473 0.55 18.87 17.49
N LYS A 474 -0.09 17.69 17.53
CA LYS A 474 -1.24 17.43 18.40
C LYS A 474 -1.12 16.03 19.01
N PRO A 475 -1.40 15.85 20.30
CA PRO A 475 -1.25 14.55 20.92
C PRO A 475 -2.32 13.52 20.49
N GLU A 476 -3.46 13.99 19.97
CA GLU A 476 -4.53 13.13 19.52
C GLU A 476 -4.22 12.50 18.15
N PRO A 477 -4.30 11.17 18.02
CA PRO A 477 -4.27 10.53 16.71
C PRO A 477 -5.36 11.11 15.81
N PRO A 478 -5.07 11.43 14.54
CA PRO A 478 -6.07 12.00 13.66
C PRO A 478 -7.18 10.99 13.36
N SER A 479 -8.41 11.49 13.19
CA SER A 479 -9.55 10.66 12.78
C SER A 479 -9.55 10.29 11.29
N ASP A 480 -8.66 10.88 10.50
CA ASP A 480 -8.30 10.42 9.16
C ASP A 480 -6.77 10.28 9.13
N PRO A 481 -6.24 9.07 8.89
CA PRO A 481 -4.81 8.78 8.92
C PRO A 481 -4.00 9.65 7.96
N ASN A 482 -4.62 10.16 6.89
CA ASN A 482 -3.95 11.02 5.93
C ASN A 482 -3.99 12.51 6.30
N SER A 483 -4.85 12.93 7.24
CA SER A 483 -5.12 14.36 7.50
C SER A 483 -3.98 15.10 8.22
N ALA A 484 -3.18 14.40 9.02
CA ALA A 484 -2.15 15.00 9.86
C ALA A 484 -0.77 14.32 9.72
N ARG A 485 -0.52 13.68 8.58
CA ARG A 485 0.74 12.99 8.30
C ARG A 485 1.95 13.92 8.40
N SER A 486 3.07 13.35 8.84
CA SER A 486 4.34 14.06 9.01
C SER A 486 4.97 14.58 7.71
N TYR A 487 4.59 14.05 6.54
CA TYR A 487 5.03 14.63 5.26
C TYR A 487 4.36 15.96 4.90
N ARG A 488 3.24 16.31 5.56
CA ARG A 488 2.58 17.59 5.33
C ARG A 488 3.42 18.66 6.02
N VAL A 489 4.30 19.29 5.25
CA VAL A 489 5.26 20.31 5.68
C VAL A 489 4.54 21.39 6.50
N GLY A 490 4.88 21.49 7.79
CA GLY A 490 4.28 22.48 8.68
C GLY A 490 4.97 22.66 10.04
N TYR A 491 5.90 21.78 10.40
CA TYR A 491 6.65 21.82 11.66
C TYR A 491 7.91 20.95 11.58
N ASN A 492 8.87 21.18 12.48
CA ASN A 492 10.13 20.43 12.57
C ASN A 492 10.25 19.79 13.96
N ARG A 493 10.00 18.48 14.06
CA ARG A 493 9.90 17.78 15.34
C ARG A 493 10.54 16.40 15.29
N GLY A 494 11.55 16.19 16.13
CA GLY A 494 12.26 14.92 16.27
C GLY A 494 11.74 14.10 17.44
N GLY A 495 11.88 12.78 17.33
CA GLY A 495 11.56 11.86 18.41
C GLY A 495 12.71 11.78 19.41
N ILE A 496 13.53 10.73 19.29
CA ILE A 496 14.64 10.45 20.20
C ILE A 496 15.97 10.66 19.47
N ILE A 497 16.75 11.65 19.88
CA ILE A 497 18.01 12.02 19.22
C ILE A 497 19.16 11.95 20.23
N PHE A 498 19.97 10.91 20.14
CA PHE A 498 21.16 10.72 20.97
C PHE A 498 22.44 10.92 20.17
N ARG A 499 23.34 11.77 20.69
CA ARG A 499 24.59 12.11 20.02
C ARG A 499 25.76 12.12 20.99
N ALA A 500 26.80 11.38 20.61
CA ALA A 500 28.12 11.46 21.21
C ALA A 500 29.03 12.35 20.36
N LEU A 501 30.20 12.70 20.90
CA LEU A 501 31.25 13.42 20.18
C LEU A 501 32.26 12.49 19.50
N GLN A 502 32.31 11.22 19.91
CA GLN A 502 33.24 10.22 19.43
C GLN A 502 32.57 8.85 19.33
N GLU A 503 33.05 8.00 18.41
CA GLU A 503 32.64 6.60 18.29
C GLU A 503 32.78 5.84 19.62
N GLY A 504 31.76 5.05 19.97
CA GLY A 504 31.75 4.22 21.18
C GLY A 504 31.71 4.99 22.51
N GLN A 505 31.53 6.31 22.50
CA GLN A 505 31.42 7.12 23.71
C GLN A 505 30.12 6.83 24.46
N MET A 506 29.00 6.65 23.76
CA MET A 506 27.76 6.14 24.35
C MET A 506 27.76 4.60 24.40
N LYS A 507 27.11 4.00 25.40
CA LYS A 507 27.15 2.53 25.59
C LYS A 507 25.83 1.93 26.06
N ARG A 508 25.46 0.75 25.56
CA ARG A 508 24.34 -0.06 26.10
C ARG A 508 23.03 0.70 26.12
N ILE A 509 22.57 1.09 24.92
CA ILE A 509 21.31 1.80 24.70
C ILE A 509 20.25 0.78 24.27
N ASN A 510 19.15 0.69 25.00
CA ASN A 510 18.12 -0.33 24.79
C ASN A 510 16.75 0.30 24.59
N PHE A 511 16.07 -0.03 23.49
CA PHE A 511 14.66 0.29 23.25
C PHE A 511 13.84 -1.00 23.16
N THR A 512 12.70 -1.05 23.86
CA THR A 512 11.84 -2.25 23.88
C THR A 512 10.36 -1.88 23.89
N ASN A 513 9.56 -2.45 23.00
CA ASN A 513 8.11 -2.17 22.94
C ASN A 513 7.82 -0.66 22.89
N LEU A 514 8.62 0.09 22.14
CA LEU A 514 8.54 1.54 22.04
C LEU A 514 7.82 1.90 20.74
N THR A 515 6.88 2.85 20.79
CA THR A 515 6.34 3.46 19.57
C THR A 515 6.88 4.88 19.44
N VAL A 516 7.49 5.21 18.30
CA VAL A 516 7.88 6.59 17.94
C VAL A 516 7.20 6.93 16.64
N ARG A 517 6.41 8.00 16.62
CA ARG A 517 5.55 8.27 15.46
C ARG A 517 5.37 9.74 15.13
N ASN A 518 5.00 9.97 13.88
CA ASN A 518 4.65 11.28 13.32
C ASN A 518 5.75 12.35 13.48
N CYS A 519 7.01 11.96 13.66
CA CYS A 519 8.10 12.92 13.73
C CYS A 519 8.37 13.50 12.32
N THR A 520 8.38 14.82 12.21
CA THR A 520 8.77 15.51 10.97
C THR A 520 10.28 15.73 10.88
N PHE A 521 11.05 15.09 11.74
CA PHE A 521 12.49 14.89 11.63
C PHE A 521 12.77 13.39 11.76
N ASN A 522 14.00 12.97 12.07
CA ASN A 522 14.27 11.58 12.44
C ASN A 522 13.36 11.13 13.59
N GLY A 523 12.77 9.95 13.45
CA GLY A 523 12.04 9.30 14.54
C GLY A 523 13.02 8.94 15.66
N VAL A 524 14.03 8.14 15.32
CA VAL A 524 15.14 7.81 16.20
C VAL A 524 16.47 8.04 15.51
N LEU A 525 17.38 8.76 16.16
CA LEU A 525 18.77 8.95 15.75
C LEU A 525 19.70 8.57 16.91
N ILE A 526 20.65 7.68 16.66
CA ILE A 526 21.75 7.40 17.60
C ILE A 526 23.08 7.53 16.86
N SER A 527 23.95 8.39 17.38
CA SER A 527 25.27 8.69 16.81
C SER A 527 26.38 8.43 17.82
N GLY A 528 27.31 7.51 17.54
CA GLY A 528 28.49 7.28 18.39
C GLY A 528 28.28 6.30 19.56
N ALA A 529 27.42 5.29 19.42
CA ALA A 529 27.11 4.33 20.49
C ALA A 529 27.62 2.91 20.21
N ALA A 530 28.10 2.22 21.25
CA ALA A 530 28.40 0.79 21.23
C ALA A 530 27.36 0.00 22.05
N GLY A 531 26.86 -1.12 21.50
CA GLY A 531 25.84 -1.94 22.17
C GLY A 531 24.46 -1.29 22.08
N VAL A 532 23.88 -1.28 20.89
CA VAL A 532 22.54 -0.71 20.62
C VAL A 532 21.55 -1.84 20.38
N ASN A 533 20.55 -1.98 21.26
CA ASN A 533 19.50 -2.99 21.15
C ASN A 533 18.14 -2.33 20.90
N ILE A 534 17.49 -2.64 19.79
CA ILE A 534 16.16 -2.14 19.44
C ILE A 534 15.28 -3.35 19.16
N THR A 535 14.32 -3.61 20.06
CA THR A 535 13.53 -4.85 20.02
C THR A 535 12.04 -4.58 20.15
N ARG A 536 11.24 -5.10 19.21
CA ARG A 536 9.78 -4.95 19.22
C ARG A 536 9.31 -3.50 19.26
N CYS A 537 10.03 -2.60 18.60
CA CYS A 537 9.66 -1.19 18.46
C CYS A 537 8.88 -0.95 17.16
N ASP A 538 8.00 0.05 17.19
CA ASP A 538 7.23 0.52 16.05
C ASP A 538 7.61 1.98 15.76
N PHE A 539 8.38 2.18 14.70
CA PHE A 539 8.77 3.49 14.20
C PHE A 539 8.00 3.75 12.90
N ASP A 540 6.95 4.55 12.99
CA ASP A 540 5.98 4.75 11.91
C ASP A 540 5.77 6.24 11.61
N GLU A 541 5.64 6.61 10.34
CA GLU A 541 5.35 7.99 9.94
C GLU A 541 6.43 8.99 10.40
N ASN A 542 7.71 8.61 10.38
CA ASN A 542 8.80 9.51 10.75
C ASN A 542 9.72 9.86 9.57
N GLY A 543 10.27 11.06 9.61
CA GLY A 543 11.15 11.60 8.58
C GLY A 543 10.44 12.60 7.67
N SER A 544 11.13 13.66 7.27
CA SER A 544 10.56 14.68 6.41
C SER A 544 11.57 15.21 5.39
N SER A 545 11.09 16.05 4.48
CA SER A 545 11.91 16.82 3.54
C SER A 545 12.33 18.19 4.06
N ILE A 546 11.96 18.54 5.29
CA ILE A 546 12.36 19.81 5.90
C ILE A 546 13.87 19.86 6.14
N VAL A 547 14.40 21.07 6.38
CA VAL A 547 15.82 21.34 6.62
C VAL A 547 16.46 20.28 7.54
N PRO A 548 17.58 19.65 7.14
CA PRO A 548 18.45 20.03 6.01
C PRO A 548 17.99 19.60 4.60
N GLY A 549 16.93 18.81 4.46
CA GLY A 549 16.41 18.38 3.16
C GLY A 549 15.91 16.94 3.16
N PRO A 550 15.34 16.48 2.03
CA PRO A 550 14.83 15.11 1.89
C PRO A 550 15.96 14.07 1.95
N LYS A 551 15.59 12.80 2.19
CA LYS A 551 16.49 11.64 2.21
C LYS A 551 17.53 11.61 3.34
N LEU A 552 17.46 12.55 4.29
CA LEU A 552 18.37 12.66 5.44
C LEU A 552 17.70 12.33 6.79
N GLN A 553 16.40 12.06 6.76
CA GLN A 553 15.57 11.87 7.95
C GLN A 553 14.76 10.58 7.77
N HIS A 554 14.86 9.70 8.76
CA HIS A 554 14.44 8.31 8.66
C HIS A 554 13.57 7.91 9.85
N ASN A 555 12.97 6.73 9.77
CA ASN A 555 12.39 6.08 10.96
C ASN A 555 13.49 5.80 11.98
N LEU A 556 14.57 5.13 11.54
CA LEU A 556 15.76 4.85 12.35
C LEU A 556 17.04 5.23 11.59
N LEU A 557 17.81 6.14 12.17
CA LEU A 557 19.17 6.47 11.74
C LEU A 557 20.18 6.06 12.81
N LEU A 558 21.09 5.16 12.47
CA LEU A 558 22.27 4.86 13.28
C LEU A 558 23.51 5.31 12.50
N THR A 559 24.35 6.10 13.14
CA THR A 559 25.61 6.56 12.53
C THR A 559 26.77 6.40 13.49
N HIS A 560 27.92 5.90 13.03
CA HIS A 560 29.11 5.71 13.88
C HIS A 560 28.82 4.83 15.12
N CYS A 561 28.01 3.77 14.94
CA CYS A 561 27.59 2.86 16.01
C CYS A 561 28.15 1.43 15.80
N SER A 562 28.33 0.68 16.89
CA SER A 562 28.80 -0.71 16.86
C SER A 562 27.95 -1.64 17.74
N ASP A 563 28.06 -2.94 17.51
CA ASP A 563 27.36 -3.99 18.26
C ASP A 563 25.83 -3.75 18.28
N ILE A 564 25.24 -3.74 17.09
CA ILE A 564 23.86 -3.31 16.86
C ILE A 564 22.95 -4.53 16.66
N ASN A 565 21.85 -4.59 17.40
CA ASN A 565 20.82 -5.60 17.24
C ASN A 565 19.44 -4.94 17.06
N ILE A 566 18.88 -5.07 15.85
CA ILE A 566 17.56 -4.57 15.46
C ILE A 566 16.68 -5.80 15.19
N LYS A 567 15.77 -6.12 16.12
CA LYS A 567 15.00 -7.36 16.10
C LYS A 567 13.51 -7.16 16.33
N ASP A 568 12.68 -7.89 15.58
CA ASP A 568 11.22 -7.95 15.78
C ASP A 568 10.51 -6.58 15.65
N ASN A 569 11.06 -5.65 14.86
CA ASN A 569 10.58 -4.27 14.78
C ASN A 569 9.64 -4.04 13.59
N ARG A 570 8.92 -2.91 13.65
CA ARG A 570 8.18 -2.32 12.53
C ARG A 570 8.80 -0.95 12.22
N LEU A 571 9.23 -0.73 10.97
CA LEU A 571 9.96 0.46 10.53
C LEU A 571 9.35 1.00 9.24
N ASP A 572 8.21 1.64 9.40
CA ASP A 572 7.25 1.79 8.31
C ASP A 572 6.93 3.23 7.98
N THR A 573 6.57 3.47 6.72
CA THR A 573 6.00 4.75 6.31
C THR A 573 6.92 5.94 6.59
N SER A 574 8.24 5.82 6.37
CA SER A 574 9.11 6.99 6.42
C SER A 574 8.80 7.87 5.20
N PRO A 575 8.19 9.05 5.33
CA PRO A 575 7.59 9.72 4.19
C PRO A 575 8.57 10.40 3.22
N HIS A 576 9.83 10.58 3.63
CA HIS A 576 10.88 11.18 2.82
C HIS A 576 12.24 10.50 3.00
N GLY A 577 12.27 9.31 3.60
CA GLY A 577 13.49 8.61 3.94
C GLY A 577 13.30 7.10 3.99
N SER A 578 14.29 6.42 4.57
CA SER A 578 14.33 4.98 4.71
C SER A 578 13.71 4.49 6.02
N GLY A 579 13.33 3.21 6.04
CA GLY A 579 12.94 2.54 7.28
C GLY A 579 14.13 2.44 8.25
N ILE A 580 15.27 1.96 7.75
CA ILE A 580 16.55 1.95 8.46
C ILE A 580 17.62 2.61 7.60
N ALA A 581 18.44 3.47 8.21
CA ALA A 581 19.70 3.92 7.65
C ALA A 581 20.85 3.62 8.61
N LEU A 582 21.86 2.90 8.11
CA LEU A 582 23.11 2.60 8.80
C LEU A 582 24.25 3.30 8.06
N ASP A 583 24.93 4.21 8.75
CA ASP A 583 26.00 5.02 8.19
C ASP A 583 27.26 4.89 9.06
N HIS A 584 28.40 4.47 8.50
CA HIS A 584 29.63 4.24 9.28
C HIS A 584 29.42 3.30 10.50
N CYS A 585 28.57 2.28 10.36
CA CYS A 585 28.25 1.34 11.43
C CYS A 585 29.05 0.04 11.32
N GLN A 586 29.22 -0.65 12.45
CA GLN A 586 29.94 -1.93 12.54
C GLN A 586 29.11 -2.97 13.29
N ASP A 587 29.22 -4.24 12.88
CA ASP A 587 28.66 -5.39 13.60
C ASP A 587 27.16 -5.26 13.90
N ALA A 588 26.35 -5.12 12.84
CA ALA A 588 24.91 -4.94 12.94
C ALA A 588 24.12 -6.14 12.43
N VAL A 589 23.08 -6.53 13.16
CA VAL A 589 22.11 -7.55 12.73
C VAL A 589 20.70 -6.96 12.73
N ILE A 590 20.06 -6.98 11.56
CA ILE A 590 18.65 -6.62 11.35
C ILE A 590 17.87 -7.90 11.07
N THR A 591 16.95 -8.26 11.97
CA THR A 591 16.23 -9.53 11.88
C THR A 591 14.76 -9.48 12.25
N ASN A 592 13.97 -10.34 11.60
CA ASN A 592 12.54 -10.53 11.86
C ASN A 592 11.73 -9.23 11.94
N SER A 593 12.06 -8.23 11.11
CA SER A 593 11.40 -6.92 11.13
C SER A 593 10.53 -6.70 9.89
N GLU A 594 9.43 -5.96 10.05
CA GLU A 594 8.63 -5.38 8.96
C GLU A 594 9.25 -4.02 8.60
N ILE A 595 9.67 -3.87 7.35
CA ILE A 595 10.34 -2.67 6.83
C ILE A 595 9.64 -2.26 5.54
N ALA A 596 8.57 -1.50 5.70
CA ALA A 596 7.60 -1.34 4.62
C ALA A 596 7.17 0.10 4.36
N ARG A 597 6.80 0.38 3.11
CA ARG A 597 6.09 1.63 2.72
C ARG A 597 6.90 2.92 2.92
N ASN A 598 8.23 2.83 2.93
CA ASN A 598 9.11 3.99 3.06
C ASN A 598 9.28 4.68 1.70
N ALA A 599 9.37 6.01 1.68
CA ALA A 599 9.49 6.81 0.46
C ALA A 599 10.88 6.78 -0.18
N TYR A 600 11.84 6.14 0.48
CA TYR A 600 13.16 5.87 -0.07
C TYR A 600 13.43 4.36 -0.03
N TYR A 601 14.53 3.92 0.58
CA TYR A 601 14.85 2.49 0.70
C TYR A 601 14.18 1.84 1.90
N GLY A 602 14.00 0.53 1.89
CA GLY A 602 13.69 -0.19 3.12
C GLY A 602 14.87 -0.08 4.11
N VAL A 603 16.03 -0.55 3.67
CA VAL A 603 17.31 -0.46 4.41
C VAL A 603 18.36 0.22 3.54
N LEU A 604 18.96 1.30 4.06
CA LEU A 604 20.10 1.99 3.47
C LEU A 604 21.37 1.69 4.29
N ILE A 605 22.42 1.25 3.63
CA ILE A 605 23.72 0.94 4.24
C ILE A 605 24.81 1.71 3.51
N SER A 606 25.54 2.54 4.26
CA SER A 606 26.57 3.44 3.75
C SER A 606 27.85 3.28 4.57
N GLU A 607 28.99 3.10 3.90
CA GLU A 607 30.33 3.06 4.50
C GLU A 607 30.43 2.18 5.77
N SER A 608 29.75 1.03 5.79
CA SER A 608 29.56 0.19 6.98
C SER A 608 30.18 -1.20 6.83
N GLN A 609 30.44 -1.88 7.95
CA GLN A 609 31.12 -3.18 7.97
C GLN A 609 30.37 -4.23 8.81
N ASN A 610 30.42 -5.49 8.37
CA ASN A 610 29.86 -6.65 9.10
C ASN A 610 28.36 -6.51 9.37
N ILE A 611 27.58 -6.15 8.34
CA ILE A 611 26.13 -5.94 8.45
C ILE A 611 25.39 -7.18 7.95
N THR A 612 24.45 -7.68 8.74
CA THR A 612 23.56 -8.79 8.36
C THR A 612 22.10 -8.34 8.35
N VAL A 613 21.46 -8.42 7.19
CA VAL A 613 20.01 -8.21 7.00
C VAL A 613 19.38 -9.57 6.72
N LYS A 614 18.64 -10.14 7.69
CA LYS A 614 18.08 -11.49 7.53
C LYS A 614 16.67 -11.71 8.09
N ASP A 615 15.92 -12.59 7.45
CA ASP A 615 14.60 -13.04 7.92
C ASP A 615 13.58 -11.88 8.06
N ASN A 616 13.73 -10.80 7.28
CA ASN A 616 12.84 -9.62 7.31
C ASN A 616 11.78 -9.68 6.21
N LEU A 617 10.69 -8.91 6.40
CA LEU A 617 9.75 -8.54 5.36
C LEU A 617 10.08 -7.12 4.91
N ILE A 618 10.47 -6.96 3.65
CA ILE A 618 10.85 -5.66 3.07
C ILE A 618 9.97 -5.41 1.84
N GLU A 619 8.98 -4.52 1.97
CA GLU A 619 7.98 -4.35 0.91
C GLU A 619 7.49 -2.93 0.68
N ALA A 620 7.01 -2.66 -0.54
CA ALA A 620 6.32 -1.43 -0.90
C ALA A 620 7.12 -0.14 -0.62
N ASN A 621 8.44 -0.20 -0.59
CA ASN A 621 9.28 0.99 -0.52
C ASN A 621 9.35 1.65 -1.91
N ASP A 622 9.44 2.98 -1.97
CA ASP A 622 9.42 3.74 -3.23
C ASP A 622 10.75 3.65 -4.00
N HIS A 623 11.77 3.01 -3.42
CA HIS A 623 13.02 2.64 -4.09
C HIS A 623 13.34 1.17 -3.78
N SER A 624 14.61 0.76 -3.89
CA SER A 624 15.04 -0.61 -3.64
C SER A 624 14.77 -1.06 -2.20
N GLY A 625 14.51 -2.36 -2.00
CA GLY A 625 14.28 -2.93 -0.66
C GLY A 625 15.50 -2.76 0.25
N VAL A 626 16.66 -3.19 -0.22
CA VAL A 626 17.96 -2.97 0.43
C VAL A 626 18.89 -2.25 -0.54
N MET A 627 19.45 -1.12 -0.11
CA MET A 627 20.49 -0.38 -0.81
C MET A 627 21.79 -0.43 -0.01
N VAL A 628 22.87 -0.86 -0.66
CA VAL A 628 24.24 -0.72 -0.15
C VAL A 628 25.00 0.20 -1.09
N GLU A 629 25.13 1.46 -0.71
CA GLU A 629 25.75 2.47 -1.57
C GLU A 629 27.27 2.52 -1.39
N PHE A 630 27.93 3.13 -2.38
CA PHE A 630 29.34 3.47 -2.34
C PHE A 630 29.50 4.98 -2.32
N LEU A 631 30.23 5.52 -1.34
CA LEU A 631 30.56 6.94 -1.27
C LEU A 631 32.07 7.18 -1.40
N SER A 632 32.90 6.39 -0.70
CA SER A 632 34.34 6.59 -0.67
C SER A 632 35.13 5.29 -0.52
N ARG A 633 35.01 4.59 0.62
CA ARG A 633 35.67 3.30 0.85
C ARG A 633 34.76 2.15 0.46
N GLY A 634 33.45 2.35 0.56
CA GLY A 634 32.42 1.35 0.34
C GLY A 634 32.27 0.41 1.53
N SER A 635 31.12 -0.27 1.56
CA SER A 635 30.77 -1.21 2.62
C SER A 635 31.47 -2.56 2.46
N GLU A 636 31.69 -3.27 3.57
CA GLU A 636 32.42 -4.54 3.62
C GLU A 636 31.70 -5.60 4.47
N ASN A 637 31.79 -6.87 4.06
CA ASN A 637 31.20 -8.03 4.75
C ASN A 637 29.68 -7.88 4.97
N ILE A 638 28.97 -7.49 3.92
CA ILE A 638 27.51 -7.29 3.96
C ILE A 638 26.79 -8.58 3.57
N THR A 639 25.93 -9.09 4.44
CA THR A 639 25.12 -10.28 4.20
C THR A 639 23.64 -9.92 4.14
N VAL A 640 22.96 -10.24 3.03
CA VAL A 640 21.51 -10.10 2.88
C VAL A 640 20.94 -11.48 2.59
N SER A 641 20.21 -12.08 3.54
CA SER A 641 19.76 -13.46 3.38
C SER A 641 18.42 -13.82 3.99
N ASN A 642 17.70 -14.75 3.37
CA ASN A 642 16.42 -15.27 3.87
C ASN A 642 15.32 -14.21 4.06
N ASN A 643 15.42 -13.05 3.42
CA ASN A 643 14.39 -12.02 3.49
C ASN A 643 13.28 -12.30 2.48
N GLN A 644 12.05 -11.90 2.81
CA GLN A 644 10.97 -11.73 1.85
C GLN A 644 11.01 -10.27 1.35
N ILE A 645 11.43 -10.07 0.11
CA ILE A 645 11.61 -8.73 -0.48
C ILE A 645 10.68 -8.59 -1.69
N GLN A 646 9.67 -7.75 -1.58
CA GLN A 646 8.60 -7.75 -2.58
C GLN A 646 7.97 -6.38 -2.85
N PHE A 647 7.59 -6.15 -4.11
CA PHE A 647 6.82 -4.99 -4.53
C PHE A 647 7.41 -3.62 -4.13
N ASN A 648 8.73 -3.55 -4.01
CA ASN A 648 9.44 -2.28 -3.94
C ASN A 648 9.52 -1.65 -5.34
N ASP A 649 9.56 -0.33 -5.49
CA ASP A 649 9.59 0.33 -6.82
C ASP A 649 10.98 0.26 -7.49
N GLY A 650 12.03 0.02 -6.70
CA GLY A 650 13.37 -0.33 -7.19
C GLY A 650 13.64 -1.84 -7.22
N TYR A 651 14.91 -2.23 -7.14
CA TYR A 651 15.31 -3.63 -7.00
C TYR A 651 14.95 -4.19 -5.63
N GLY A 652 14.93 -5.52 -5.48
CA GLY A 652 14.89 -6.12 -4.16
C GLY A 652 16.15 -5.80 -3.35
N VAL A 653 17.32 -6.04 -3.95
CA VAL A 653 18.63 -5.68 -3.39
C VAL A 653 19.45 -4.97 -4.44
N GLU A 654 20.06 -3.85 -4.07
CA GLU A 654 20.91 -3.04 -4.92
C GLU A 654 22.21 -2.70 -4.18
N THR A 655 23.37 -2.96 -4.80
CA THR A 655 24.67 -2.76 -4.15
C THR A 655 25.72 -2.22 -5.10
N TYR A 656 26.57 -1.31 -4.61
CA TYR A 656 27.70 -0.74 -5.36
C TYR A 656 29.02 -0.93 -4.59
N ALA A 657 30.04 -1.48 -5.28
CA ALA A 657 31.40 -1.68 -4.79
C ALA A 657 31.53 -2.31 -3.37
N VAL A 658 30.63 -3.24 -3.04
CA VAL A 658 30.66 -3.95 -1.76
C VAL A 658 31.78 -5.00 -1.74
N ARG A 659 32.65 -4.93 -0.73
CA ARG A 659 33.70 -5.92 -0.50
C ARG A 659 33.16 -7.09 0.30
N ASN A 660 33.38 -8.32 -0.17
CA ASN A 660 32.91 -9.55 0.49
C ASN A 660 31.39 -9.59 0.76
N GLY A 661 30.58 -9.05 -0.15
CA GLY A 661 29.11 -9.10 -0.06
C GLY A 661 28.54 -10.50 -0.34
N LYS A 662 27.52 -10.90 0.41
CA LYS A 662 26.80 -12.18 0.26
C LYS A 662 25.29 -11.94 0.20
N ILE A 663 24.69 -12.15 -0.98
CA ILE A 663 23.24 -12.04 -1.19
C ILE A 663 22.73 -13.43 -1.54
N GLN A 664 21.98 -14.06 -0.63
CA GLN A 664 21.62 -15.47 -0.76
C GLN A 664 20.26 -15.79 -0.15
N ASN A 665 19.52 -16.73 -0.76
CA ASN A 665 18.26 -17.27 -0.22
C ASN A 665 17.15 -16.23 0.06
N ASN A 666 17.22 -15.02 -0.52
CA ASN A 666 16.12 -14.06 -0.45
C ASN A 666 15.00 -14.50 -1.41
N LYS A 667 13.75 -14.34 -0.97
CA LYS A 667 12.57 -14.53 -1.82
C LYS A 667 12.18 -13.18 -2.42
N TYR A 668 12.38 -13.02 -3.72
CA TYR A 668 11.99 -11.83 -4.46
C TYR A 668 10.63 -11.99 -5.10
N THR A 669 9.81 -10.94 -5.11
CA THR A 669 8.54 -10.94 -5.86
C THR A 669 8.17 -9.51 -6.29
N GLY A 670 8.16 -9.25 -7.59
CA GLY A 670 7.55 -8.03 -8.16
C GLY A 670 8.25 -6.71 -7.80
N ASN A 671 9.54 -6.72 -7.44
CA ASN A 671 10.32 -5.49 -7.23
C ASN A 671 10.67 -4.86 -8.58
N GLY A 672 10.42 -3.57 -8.73
CA GLY A 672 10.64 -2.82 -9.96
C GLY A 672 9.83 -3.33 -11.15
N ASN A 673 10.16 -2.84 -12.33
CA ASN A 673 9.57 -3.25 -13.60
C ASN A 673 10.54 -4.09 -14.47
N GLN A 674 11.71 -4.42 -13.93
CA GLN A 674 12.74 -5.21 -14.61
C GLN A 674 12.61 -6.69 -14.27
N ASN A 675 13.08 -7.57 -15.17
CA ASN A 675 13.14 -9.01 -14.92
C ASN A 675 14.13 -9.34 -13.78
N GLU A 676 15.22 -8.58 -13.70
CA GLU A 676 16.23 -8.72 -12.66
C GLU A 676 15.71 -8.12 -11.35
N GLN A 677 15.70 -8.92 -10.29
CA GLN A 677 15.23 -8.52 -8.96
C GLN A 677 16.35 -8.01 -8.05
N GLN A 678 17.60 -8.07 -8.52
CA GLN A 678 18.77 -7.60 -7.79
C GLN A 678 19.76 -6.94 -8.75
N LEU A 679 20.45 -5.92 -8.27
CA LEU A 679 21.52 -5.25 -8.99
C LEU A 679 22.79 -5.25 -8.12
N VAL A 680 23.79 -6.03 -8.52
CA VAL A 680 25.04 -6.18 -7.78
C VAL A 680 26.20 -5.67 -8.65
N ARG A 681 26.78 -4.54 -8.25
CA ARG A 681 27.77 -3.79 -9.01
C ARG A 681 29.10 -3.76 -8.27
N ALA A 682 30.20 -4.08 -8.97
CA ALA A 682 31.55 -4.04 -8.42
C ALA A 682 32.23 -2.67 -8.57
N ASP A 683 31.67 -1.81 -9.42
CA ASP A 683 32.19 -0.49 -9.72
C ASP A 683 31.84 0.54 -8.65
N LYS A 684 32.78 1.48 -8.48
CA LYS A 684 32.74 2.57 -7.50
C LYS A 684 31.87 3.70 -8.04
N VAL A 685 30.56 3.55 -7.92
CA VAL A 685 29.58 4.54 -8.36
C VAL A 685 28.99 5.25 -7.16
N ILE A 686 29.15 6.57 -7.14
CA ILE A 686 28.37 7.44 -6.26
C ILE A 686 27.06 7.73 -6.98
N LEU A 687 25.95 7.30 -6.39
CA LEU A 687 24.64 7.57 -6.94
C LEU A 687 24.32 9.05 -6.80
N MET A 688 24.11 9.70 -7.94
CA MET A 688 23.51 11.03 -7.98
C MET A 688 21.98 10.86 -8.01
N PRO A 689 21.24 11.65 -7.22
CA PRO A 689 19.81 11.48 -7.00
C PRO A 689 18.93 11.68 -8.23
#